data_AF-A0ABD3V7J0-F1
#
_entry.id   AF-A0ABD3V7J0-F1
#
_cell.length_a   1.000
_cell.length_b   1.000
_cell.length_c   1.000
_cell.angle_alpha   90.00
_cell.angle_beta   90.00
_cell.angle_gamma   90.00
#
_symmetry.space_group_name_H-M   'P 1'
#
loop_
_entity.id
_entity.type
_entity.pdbx_description
1 polymer ?
#
loop_
_entity_poly.entity_id
_entity_poly.type
_entity_poly.pdbx_seq_one_letter_code
_entity_poly.pdbx_strand_id
1 'polypeptide(L)'
;MGGRNYHRHSAHIKQRQEDHISKKTINNDELDAATCQCNLEGLFPHWIPYMVVSLTLAFRLVYVSQPENWWIHHPDEIFQTIEVAFSEVYSYGFRTYEYLPPPHNVTSGVEQMESDMGMYSLRSFLLPDTLMLVFHLARFIGLGKNAFLVGKMFHAVISSFLPLSVFYLNKTVFRCQMIATVSCILVASSLPLTIFGTHTLVNSFTATPFLFGVGMCLSYFYYQPEKLQKHVTSSNQAISPLQTAHHSKCGKDYIHSGSQTTAKTSSLDNNEYPKKVKFYSSLGCVCVGSFLVGLTVYIRVDLCLIFGVYLAPVLIVRARGLPSLIYGLICIGVGSILGIIIGGYEDFRRYGVWFIAPLQWFKFNLRNESANLFGSSSSFKYLYAMAPDYMIMAINLICIVSIMCQIIVGDTKNNRTLNITIFYFLGILGILGLYSYVHHKEERFLHNVIVLQLTLFAASFKMAVQLLQKVRTFRSEYIVHPIILLFLVNTYQRFPNIHDGSVRRWTYQNRPSSADLNYCLTLIGQQSEPVEGVLITESIYYTGGYSALQKDVPVLVRVHFEYHLYGETRTNKDGTSPNLRIINRYSDFLHSKNNHYMSKLLLEDNQFNYIVCKDSEVSYFTGLRYIELFRKGRYVVLRRTLLPEVSDKLFVLARKIPLGNNATILEYEGSWLFNAGQYRKCAERLEYAIEINNSRIRPYQLLGMSYIELKDWKRAHEVENECFRLHTEPECMKPQSKIVINDEYRPLDV
;
A
#
# COMPACT_ATOMS: atom_id res chain seq x y z
N MET A 1 20.77 -92.08 -51.69
CA MET A 1 21.90 -91.19 -51.36
C MET A 1 21.31 -89.84 -50.98
N GLY A 2 21.38 -89.29 -49.78
CA GLY A 2 21.88 -89.69 -48.47
C GLY A 2 21.52 -88.51 -47.56
N GLY A 3 20.67 -88.73 -46.55
CA GLY A 3 20.20 -87.67 -45.66
C GLY A 3 21.21 -87.31 -44.56
N ARG A 4 20.87 -86.28 -43.76
CA ARG A 4 21.09 -86.27 -42.30
C ARG A 4 20.41 -85.08 -41.63
N ASN A 5 19.81 -85.42 -40.49
CA ASN A 5 19.22 -84.60 -39.45
C ASN A 5 20.16 -83.52 -38.90
N TYR A 6 19.58 -82.41 -38.42
CA TYR A 6 20.13 -81.68 -37.27
C TYR A 6 19.01 -81.32 -36.28
N HIS A 7 19.05 -82.01 -35.15
CA HIS A 7 18.31 -81.71 -33.93
C HIS A 7 19.34 -81.56 -32.80
N ARG A 8 19.05 -80.67 -31.84
CA ARG A 8 19.76 -80.36 -30.57
C ARG A 8 21.05 -79.52 -30.62
N HIS A 9 20.91 -78.26 -30.20
CA HIS A 9 21.68 -77.52 -29.17
C HIS A 9 21.10 -76.08 -29.21
N SER A 10 20.85 -75.34 -28.14
CA SER A 10 21.36 -75.39 -26.78
C SER A 10 20.42 -74.57 -25.89
N ALA A 11 19.86 -75.21 -24.87
CA ALA A 11 19.30 -74.55 -23.71
C ALA A 11 20.46 -74.02 -22.87
N HIS A 12 20.92 -72.79 -23.13
CA HIS A 12 21.98 -72.15 -22.35
C HIS A 12 21.93 -70.62 -22.36
N ILE A 13 20.73 -70.02 -22.40
CA ILE A 13 20.54 -68.56 -22.31
C ILE A 13 19.40 -68.22 -21.34
N LYS A 14 19.33 -68.91 -20.19
CA LYS A 14 18.37 -68.55 -19.13
C LYS A 14 18.92 -68.64 -17.70
N GLN A 15 20.23 -68.77 -17.54
CA GLN A 15 20.86 -68.99 -16.24
C GLN A 15 22.13 -68.17 -16.06
N ARG A 16 22.08 -66.91 -16.50
CA ARG A 16 23.14 -65.91 -16.27
C ARG A 16 22.58 -64.50 -16.01
N GLN A 17 21.35 -64.44 -15.51
CA GLN A 17 20.63 -63.19 -15.24
C GLN A 17 20.21 -63.03 -13.76
N GLU A 18 20.65 -63.92 -12.86
CA GLU A 18 20.26 -63.87 -11.44
C GLU A 18 21.42 -63.61 -10.45
N ASP A 19 22.69 -63.55 -10.88
CA ASP A 19 23.83 -63.43 -9.95
C ASP A 19 24.56 -62.07 -9.93
N HIS A 20 23.91 -60.99 -10.38
CA HIS A 20 24.45 -59.62 -10.20
C HIS A 20 23.46 -58.65 -9.57
N ILE A 21 22.65 -59.12 -8.60
CA ILE A 21 22.06 -58.26 -7.58
C ILE A 21 23.12 -58.06 -6.48
N SER A 22 24.10 -57.23 -6.79
CA SER A 22 24.97 -56.63 -5.80
C SER A 22 24.11 -55.84 -4.82
N LYS A 23 24.20 -56.18 -3.53
CA LYS A 23 23.70 -55.39 -2.41
C LYS A 23 24.33 -54.01 -2.45
N LYS A 24 23.73 -53.10 -3.21
CA LYS A 24 23.94 -51.67 -3.07
C LYS A 24 23.24 -51.27 -1.77
N THR A 25 24.00 -51.14 -0.70
CA THR A 25 23.57 -50.50 0.53
C THR A 25 23.02 -49.13 0.14
N ILE A 26 21.69 -49.01 0.11
CA ILE A 26 21.01 -47.74 -0.10
C ILE A 26 21.31 -46.93 1.15
N ASN A 27 22.32 -46.06 1.06
CA ASN A 27 22.56 -45.05 2.08
C ASN A 27 21.29 -44.21 2.18
N ASN A 28 20.77 -44.05 3.41
CA ASN A 28 19.58 -43.26 3.69
C ASN A 28 19.69 -41.77 3.29
N ASP A 29 20.88 -41.32 2.87
CA ASP A 29 21.11 -39.99 2.30
C ASP A 29 20.57 -39.83 0.87
N GLU A 30 20.37 -40.92 0.10
CA GLU A 30 19.76 -40.86 -1.24
C GLU A 30 18.23 -40.73 -1.21
N LEU A 31 17.57 -41.08 -0.08
CA LEU A 31 16.11 -41.00 0.01
C LEU A 31 15.61 -39.59 0.41
N ASP A 32 16.44 -38.78 1.07
CA ASP A 32 16.14 -37.37 1.33
C ASP A 32 16.47 -36.48 0.10
N ALA A 33 17.29 -36.97 -0.86
CA ALA A 33 17.56 -36.33 -2.15
C ALA A 33 16.36 -36.35 -3.13
N ALA A 34 15.29 -37.07 -2.83
CA ALA A 34 14.08 -37.14 -3.65
C ALA A 34 13.19 -35.87 -3.58
N THR A 35 13.57 -34.83 -2.82
CA THR A 35 12.71 -33.68 -2.56
C THR A 35 13.06 -32.37 -3.29
N CYS A 36 14.12 -32.32 -4.10
CA CYS A 36 14.26 -31.31 -5.15
C CYS A 36 15.21 -31.80 -6.26
N GLN A 37 14.67 -32.26 -7.40
CA GLN A 37 15.44 -32.45 -8.64
C GLN A 37 15.86 -31.09 -9.21
N CYS A 38 16.73 -30.37 -8.53
CA CYS A 38 17.31 -29.12 -9.02
C CYS A 38 18.83 -29.30 -9.18
N ASN A 39 19.27 -29.79 -10.35
CA ASN A 39 20.69 -29.69 -10.75
C ASN A 39 21.20 -28.22 -10.84
N LEU A 40 20.30 -27.26 -10.66
CA LEU A 40 20.49 -25.80 -10.75
C LEU A 40 20.70 -25.11 -9.37
N GLU A 41 20.75 -25.84 -8.24
CA GLU A 41 20.87 -25.23 -6.90
C GLU A 41 22.18 -24.44 -6.71
N GLY A 42 23.21 -24.73 -7.49
CA GLY A 42 24.50 -24.02 -7.46
C GLY A 42 24.55 -22.71 -8.26
N LEU A 43 23.52 -22.35 -9.04
CA LEU A 43 23.59 -21.20 -9.95
C LEU A 43 23.74 -19.87 -9.19
N PHE A 44 23.11 -19.76 -8.02
CA PHE A 44 23.12 -18.55 -7.22
C PHE A 44 23.56 -18.86 -5.77
N PRO A 45 24.64 -18.24 -5.28
CA PRO A 45 25.02 -18.31 -3.88
C PRO A 45 23.90 -17.89 -2.92
N HIS A 46 23.85 -18.52 -1.75
CA HIS A 46 22.83 -18.23 -0.71
C HIS A 46 22.88 -16.80 -0.16
N TRP A 47 23.99 -16.09 -0.33
CA TRP A 47 24.14 -14.72 0.15
C TRP A 47 23.53 -13.66 -0.81
N ILE A 48 23.20 -14.02 -2.06
CA ILE A 48 22.68 -13.08 -3.06
C ILE A 48 21.43 -12.30 -2.60
N PRO A 49 20.39 -12.95 -2.01
CA PRO A 49 19.21 -12.21 -1.56
C PRO A 49 19.53 -11.10 -0.55
N TYR A 50 20.50 -11.32 0.33
CA TYR A 50 20.93 -10.32 1.31
C TYR A 50 21.70 -9.16 0.66
N MET A 51 22.54 -9.46 -0.34
CA MET A 51 23.18 -8.41 -1.14
C MET A 51 22.13 -7.58 -1.87
N VAL A 52 21.15 -8.22 -2.52
CA VAL A 52 20.08 -7.53 -3.27
C VAL A 52 19.31 -6.57 -2.36
N VAL A 53 18.95 -7.00 -1.16
CA VAL A 53 18.25 -6.16 -0.17
C VAL A 53 19.13 -5.00 0.29
N SER A 54 20.40 -5.24 0.57
CA SER A 54 21.35 -4.21 1.00
C SER A 54 21.54 -3.14 -0.08
N LEU A 55 21.67 -3.55 -1.34
CA LEU A 55 21.77 -2.63 -2.48
C LEU A 55 20.46 -1.87 -2.70
N THR A 56 19.31 -2.55 -2.61
CA THR A 56 17.98 -1.92 -2.72
C THR A 56 17.80 -0.86 -1.64
N LEU A 57 18.15 -1.17 -0.40
CA LEU A 57 18.08 -0.27 0.73
C LEU A 57 18.97 0.96 0.53
N ALA A 58 20.25 0.75 0.19
CA ALA A 58 21.18 1.84 -0.05
C ALA A 58 20.68 2.76 -1.18
N PHE A 59 20.24 2.18 -2.29
CA PHE A 59 19.71 2.93 -3.42
C PHE A 59 18.48 3.76 -3.04
N ARG A 60 17.47 3.15 -2.39
CA ARG A 60 16.23 3.85 -2.01
C ARG A 60 16.48 4.94 -0.97
N LEU A 61 17.36 4.70 0.01
CA LEU A 61 17.72 5.72 1.00
C LEU A 61 18.43 6.91 0.34
N VAL A 62 19.41 6.67 -0.54
CA VAL A 62 20.09 7.73 -1.27
C VAL A 62 19.09 8.51 -2.13
N TYR A 63 18.22 7.81 -2.86
CA TYR A 63 17.21 8.42 -3.71
C TYR A 63 16.26 9.33 -2.91
N VAL A 64 15.66 8.83 -1.83
CA VAL A 64 14.71 9.59 -0.99
C VAL A 64 15.38 10.76 -0.25
N SER A 65 16.67 10.64 0.08
CA SER A 65 17.42 11.71 0.76
C SER A 65 17.64 12.94 -0.10
N GLN A 66 17.61 12.80 -1.43
CA GLN A 66 17.82 13.89 -2.36
C GLN A 66 16.55 14.74 -2.49
N PRO A 67 16.62 16.07 -2.26
CA PRO A 67 15.44 16.94 -2.34
C PRO A 67 14.75 16.95 -3.70
N GLU A 68 15.50 16.68 -4.76
CA GLU A 68 14.99 16.55 -6.12
C GLU A 68 13.97 15.41 -6.26
N ASN A 69 14.05 14.39 -5.40
CA ASN A 69 13.14 13.25 -5.42
C ASN A 69 11.96 13.40 -4.46
N TRP A 70 11.75 14.58 -3.88
CA TRP A 70 10.63 14.85 -2.98
C TRP A 70 9.31 15.12 -3.70
N TRP A 71 9.21 14.75 -4.97
CA TRP A 71 7.97 14.82 -5.73
C TRP A 71 6.91 13.87 -5.16
N ILE A 72 5.65 14.15 -5.52
CA ILE A 72 4.50 13.40 -5.04
C ILE A 72 4.00 12.47 -6.14
N HIS A 73 3.97 11.18 -5.84
CA HIS A 73 3.36 10.15 -6.67
C HIS A 73 1.83 10.23 -6.58
N HIS A 74 1.31 10.34 -5.35
CA HIS A 74 -0.12 10.47 -5.09
C HIS A 74 -0.39 11.16 -3.75
N PRO A 75 -1.43 11.99 -3.61
CA PRO A 75 -1.74 12.69 -2.35
C PRO A 75 -1.88 11.77 -1.12
N ASP A 76 -2.45 10.58 -1.29
CA ASP A 76 -2.55 9.55 -0.24
C ASP A 76 -1.21 9.23 0.43
N GLU A 77 -0.08 9.36 -0.27
CA GLU A 77 1.23 9.12 0.34
C GLU A 77 1.51 10.11 1.48
N ILE A 78 0.88 11.28 1.47
CA ILE A 78 1.03 12.30 2.52
C ILE A 78 -0.19 12.27 3.43
N PHE A 79 -1.38 12.50 2.85
CA PHE A 79 -2.59 12.79 3.60
C PHE A 79 -3.27 11.55 4.18
N GLN A 80 -2.89 10.34 3.75
CA GLN A 80 -3.32 9.10 4.39
C GLN A 80 -2.23 8.45 5.25
N THR A 81 -1.02 9.02 5.34
CA THR A 81 0.09 8.43 6.12
C THR A 81 0.88 9.47 6.93
N ILE A 82 1.85 10.17 6.33
CA ILE A 82 2.81 11.07 7.00
C ILE A 82 2.08 12.18 7.75
N GLU A 83 1.15 12.87 7.10
CA GLU A 83 0.49 14.06 7.64
C GLU A 83 -0.41 13.69 8.84
N VAL A 84 -1.06 12.52 8.78
CA VAL A 84 -1.89 12.01 9.88
C VAL A 84 -1.02 11.73 11.10
N ALA A 85 0.08 10.98 10.93
CA ALA A 85 1.02 10.71 12.03
C ALA A 85 1.70 11.98 12.56
N PHE A 86 2.01 12.92 11.67
CA PHE A 86 2.54 14.23 12.02
C PHE A 86 1.53 14.99 12.90
N SER A 87 0.27 15.01 12.49
CA SER A 87 -0.80 15.71 13.20
C SER A 87 -0.99 15.22 14.64
N GLU A 88 -0.81 13.93 14.86
CA GLU A 88 -0.88 13.30 16.18
C GLU A 88 0.33 13.66 17.07
N VAL A 89 1.54 13.69 16.51
CA VAL A 89 2.77 13.95 17.26
C VAL A 89 2.98 15.43 17.58
N TYR A 90 2.55 16.31 16.66
CA TYR A 90 2.81 17.75 16.75
C TYR A 90 1.56 18.55 17.13
N SER A 91 0.38 17.94 17.18
CA SER A 91 -0.91 18.57 17.54
C SER A 91 -1.41 19.64 16.55
N TYR A 92 -0.82 19.70 15.35
CA TYR A 92 -1.27 20.50 14.22
C TYR A 92 -0.96 19.74 12.91
N GLY A 93 -1.71 20.02 11.86
CA GLY A 93 -1.61 19.31 10.58
C GLY A 93 -2.98 19.05 9.98
N PHE A 94 -3.00 18.31 8.87
CA PHE A 94 -4.25 17.86 8.25
C PHE A 94 -4.63 16.44 8.69
N ARG A 95 -5.93 16.24 8.88
CA ARG A 95 -6.52 14.91 9.03
C ARG A 95 -7.63 14.77 8.01
N THR A 96 -7.52 13.77 7.13
CA THR A 96 -8.54 13.54 6.13
C THR A 96 -9.71 12.74 6.69
N TYR A 97 -10.83 12.76 5.97
CA TYR A 97 -12.06 12.09 6.38
C TYR A 97 -11.88 10.59 6.65
N GLU A 98 -10.90 9.94 6.02
CA GLU A 98 -10.56 8.54 6.27
C GLU A 98 -10.16 8.25 7.72
N TYR A 99 -9.67 9.25 8.45
CA TYR A 99 -9.19 9.15 9.84
C TYR A 99 -10.04 9.95 10.85
N LEU A 100 -11.23 10.41 10.43
CA LEU A 100 -12.18 11.05 11.33
C LEU A 100 -13.08 10.02 12.01
N PRO A 101 -13.45 10.24 13.28
CA PRO A 101 -14.46 9.42 13.94
C PRO A 101 -15.83 9.63 13.29
N PRO A 102 -16.78 8.70 13.53
CA PRO A 102 -18.17 8.91 13.14
C PRO A 102 -18.68 10.24 13.68
N PRO A 103 -19.38 11.06 12.87
CA PRO A 103 -19.88 12.35 13.33
C PRO A 103 -20.95 12.15 14.40
N HIS A 104 -20.72 12.67 15.61
CA HIS A 104 -21.66 12.56 16.73
C HIS A 104 -22.62 13.75 16.85
N ASN A 105 -22.29 14.90 16.23
CA ASN A 105 -23.13 16.08 16.13
C ASN A 105 -22.79 16.78 14.80
N VAL A 106 -23.64 16.61 13.79
CA VAL A 106 -23.45 17.25 12.48
C VAL A 106 -23.73 18.74 12.62
N THR A 107 -22.73 19.58 12.35
CA THR A 107 -22.81 21.04 12.54
C THR A 107 -22.77 21.82 11.23
N SER A 108 -22.43 21.17 10.12
CA SER A 108 -22.32 21.78 8.79
C SER A 108 -22.90 20.87 7.71
N GLY A 109 -23.31 21.46 6.58
CA GLY A 109 -23.82 20.68 5.44
C GLY A 109 -22.77 19.75 4.84
N VAL A 110 -21.49 20.13 4.93
CA VAL A 110 -20.36 19.26 4.52
C VAL A 110 -20.29 18.01 5.38
N GLU A 111 -20.39 18.14 6.71
CA GLU A 111 -20.38 17.00 7.63
C GLU A 111 -21.60 16.10 7.44
N GLN A 112 -22.75 16.68 7.10
CA GLN A 112 -23.94 15.91 6.79
C GLN A 112 -23.71 15.03 5.56
N MET A 113 -23.17 15.63 4.50
CA MET A 113 -22.86 14.92 3.27
C MET A 113 -21.80 13.82 3.51
N GLU A 114 -20.76 14.11 4.29
CA GLU A 114 -19.74 13.11 4.67
C GLU A 114 -20.34 11.96 5.48
N SER A 115 -21.22 12.27 6.44
CA SER A 115 -21.95 11.28 7.23
C SER A 115 -22.83 10.38 6.36
N ASP A 116 -23.64 10.98 5.49
CA ASP A 116 -24.59 10.30 4.63
C ASP A 116 -23.89 9.40 3.60
N MET A 117 -22.73 9.85 3.09
CA MET A 117 -21.90 9.06 2.18
C MET A 117 -21.04 8.02 2.90
N GLY A 118 -20.95 8.06 4.24
CA GLY A 118 -20.11 7.16 5.02
C GLY A 118 -18.61 7.48 4.91
N MET A 119 -18.25 8.73 4.63
CA MET A 119 -16.88 9.24 4.53
C MET A 119 -16.28 9.50 5.92
N TYR A 120 -16.13 8.46 6.72
CA TYR A 120 -15.45 8.52 8.00
C TYR A 120 -14.82 7.18 8.34
N SER A 121 -13.74 7.20 9.11
CA SER A 121 -13.09 6.00 9.67
C SER A 121 -12.85 4.87 8.65
N LEU A 122 -12.43 5.24 7.44
CA LEU A 122 -12.22 4.32 6.32
C LEU A 122 -10.89 3.57 6.40
N ARG A 123 -10.00 3.97 7.32
CA ARG A 123 -8.64 3.45 7.48
C ARG A 123 -8.34 3.15 8.94
N SER A 124 -7.46 2.18 9.16
CA SER A 124 -6.96 1.88 10.51
C SER A 124 -5.80 2.81 10.90
N PHE A 125 -5.72 3.17 12.18
CA PHE A 125 -4.64 3.98 12.75
C PHE A 125 -3.30 3.24 12.90
N LEU A 126 -3.26 1.92 12.74
CA LEU A 126 -2.04 1.12 12.90
C LEU A 126 -0.82 1.64 12.12
N LEU A 127 -1.03 2.11 10.87
CA LEU A 127 0.06 2.67 10.07
C LEU A 127 0.49 4.06 10.57
N PRO A 128 -0.41 5.05 10.74
CA PRO A 128 -0.08 6.30 11.41
C PRO A 128 0.64 6.11 12.74
N ASP A 129 0.18 5.20 13.62
CA ASP A 129 0.80 4.93 14.91
C ASP A 129 2.24 4.44 14.80
N THR A 130 2.50 3.60 13.80
CA THR A 130 3.87 3.14 13.52
C THR A 130 4.76 4.33 13.15
N LEU A 131 4.27 5.26 12.33
CA LEU A 131 4.99 6.49 11.99
C LEU A 131 5.11 7.46 13.18
N MET A 132 4.11 7.54 14.05
CA MET A 132 4.17 8.34 15.27
C MET A 132 5.33 7.88 16.16
N LEU A 133 5.47 6.57 16.37
CA LEU A 133 6.58 5.99 17.11
C LEU A 133 7.92 6.39 16.49
N VAL A 134 8.03 6.31 15.16
CA VAL A 134 9.24 6.72 14.42
C VAL A 134 9.53 8.21 14.60
N PHE A 135 8.52 9.08 14.56
CA PHE A 135 8.71 10.52 14.77
C PHE A 135 9.13 10.84 16.22
N HIS A 136 8.57 10.17 17.22
CA HIS A 136 9.03 10.31 18.60
C HIS A 136 10.48 9.87 18.77
N LEU A 137 10.87 8.73 18.18
CA LEU A 137 12.26 8.25 18.18
C LEU A 137 13.20 9.21 17.44
N ALA A 138 12.80 9.73 16.28
CA ALA A 138 13.59 10.69 15.52
C ALA A 138 13.78 12.00 16.29
N ARG A 139 12.76 12.48 17.02
CA ARG A 139 12.88 13.64 17.92
C ARG A 139 13.85 13.36 19.05
N PHE A 140 13.79 12.17 19.66
CA PHE A 140 14.70 11.77 20.73
C PHE A 140 16.17 11.76 20.28
N ILE A 141 16.46 11.38 19.04
CA ILE A 141 17.82 11.30 18.47
C ILE A 141 18.25 12.64 17.82
N GLY A 142 17.39 13.65 17.77
CA GLY A 142 17.69 14.96 17.16
C GLY A 142 17.54 15.02 15.64
N LEU A 143 16.95 13.99 15.03
CA LEU A 143 16.61 13.91 13.59
C LEU A 143 15.21 14.47 13.27
N GLY A 144 14.48 14.95 14.27
CA GLY A 144 13.09 15.43 14.13
C GLY A 144 12.88 16.72 13.32
N LYS A 145 13.91 17.28 12.68
CA LYS A 145 13.82 18.54 11.89
C LYS A 145 13.19 18.37 10.51
N ASN A 146 12.96 17.13 10.06
CA ASN A 146 12.26 16.86 8.80
C ASN A 146 11.36 15.62 8.90
N ALA A 147 10.16 15.80 9.45
CA ALA A 147 9.20 14.71 9.60
C ALA A 147 8.80 14.08 8.25
N PHE A 148 8.65 14.90 7.20
CA PHE A 148 8.40 14.42 5.84
C PHE A 148 9.51 13.48 5.35
N LEU A 149 10.77 13.88 5.46
CA LEU A 149 11.91 13.06 5.05
C LEU A 149 12.05 11.80 5.92
N VAL A 150 11.92 11.93 7.24
CA VAL A 150 12.00 10.81 8.18
C VAL A 150 10.94 9.75 7.86
N GLY A 151 9.71 10.18 7.58
CA GLY A 151 8.61 9.28 7.19
C GLY A 151 8.92 8.51 5.91
N LYS A 152 9.40 9.22 4.87
CA LYS A 152 9.83 8.59 3.61
C LYS A 152 11.01 7.65 3.78
N MET A 153 12.02 8.02 4.56
CA MET A 153 13.18 7.16 4.85
C MET A 153 12.77 5.88 5.57
N PHE A 154 11.96 5.99 6.62
CA PHE A 154 11.48 4.83 7.37
C PHE A 154 10.68 3.87 6.47
N HIS A 155 9.78 4.41 5.65
CA HIS A 155 9.05 3.61 4.67
C HIS A 155 9.97 2.92 3.67
N ALA A 156 10.97 3.65 3.15
CA ALA A 156 11.98 3.09 2.25
C ALA A 156 12.76 1.94 2.90
N VAL A 157 13.04 2.00 4.21
CA VAL A 157 13.65 0.89 4.95
C VAL A 157 12.73 -0.33 4.90
N ILE A 158 11.48 -0.20 5.34
CA ILE A 158 10.52 -1.33 5.41
C ILE A 158 10.26 -1.93 4.03
N SER A 159 10.05 -1.09 3.01
CA SER A 159 9.77 -1.54 1.65
C SER A 159 10.99 -2.21 1.00
N SER A 160 12.22 -1.90 1.43
CA SER A 160 13.45 -2.52 0.90
C SER A 160 13.61 -3.98 1.30
N PHE A 161 12.89 -4.44 2.32
CA PHE A 161 12.84 -5.86 2.71
C PHE A 161 11.85 -6.69 1.89
N LEU A 162 11.06 -6.08 0.98
CA LEU A 162 10.13 -6.78 0.11
C LEU A 162 10.80 -7.89 -0.74
N PRO A 163 11.97 -7.68 -1.38
CA PRO A 163 12.65 -8.76 -2.10
C PRO A 163 13.00 -9.95 -1.19
N LEU A 164 13.33 -9.69 0.07
CA LEU A 164 13.65 -10.74 1.04
C LEU A 164 12.41 -11.53 1.46
N SER A 165 11.29 -10.85 1.72
CA SER A 165 10.04 -11.53 2.06
C SER A 165 9.58 -12.44 0.92
N VAL A 166 9.71 -11.98 -0.33
CA VAL A 166 9.43 -12.75 -1.54
C VAL A 166 10.37 -13.95 -1.67
N PHE A 167 11.66 -13.78 -1.39
CA PHE A 167 12.62 -14.89 -1.37
C PHE A 167 12.19 -15.99 -0.38
N TYR A 168 11.91 -15.63 0.87
CA TYR A 168 11.53 -16.61 1.90
C TYR A 168 10.19 -17.29 1.61
N LEU A 169 9.21 -16.53 1.13
CA LEU A 169 7.92 -17.05 0.72
C LEU A 169 8.07 -18.06 -0.42
N ASN A 170 8.77 -17.68 -1.49
CA ASN A 170 8.94 -18.55 -2.66
C ASN A 170 9.83 -19.75 -2.38
N LYS A 171 10.84 -19.62 -1.51
CA LYS A 171 11.63 -20.75 -1.03
C LYS A 171 10.76 -21.75 -0.27
N THR A 172 9.78 -21.26 0.49
CA THR A 172 8.83 -22.11 1.23
C THR A 172 7.83 -22.80 0.29
N VAL A 173 7.22 -22.04 -0.62
CA VAL A 173 6.16 -22.54 -1.51
C VAL A 173 6.71 -23.47 -2.59
N PHE A 174 7.74 -23.05 -3.32
CA PHE A 174 8.29 -23.80 -4.45
C PHE A 174 9.39 -24.78 -4.05
N ARG A 175 9.96 -24.66 -2.83
CA ARG A 175 11.15 -25.42 -2.38
C ARG A 175 12.33 -25.33 -3.37
N CYS A 176 12.45 -24.22 -4.08
CA CYS A 176 13.44 -24.04 -5.13
C CYS A 176 14.21 -22.74 -4.92
N GLN A 177 15.52 -22.86 -4.67
CA GLN A 177 16.41 -21.71 -4.45
C GLN A 177 16.49 -20.80 -5.67
N MET A 178 16.47 -21.37 -6.89
CA MET A 178 16.51 -20.60 -8.14
C MET A 178 15.27 -19.71 -8.28
N ILE A 179 14.05 -20.26 -8.17
CA ILE A 179 12.81 -19.47 -8.25
C ILE A 179 12.83 -18.36 -7.20
N ALA A 180 13.16 -18.70 -5.95
CA ALA A 180 13.21 -17.73 -4.87
C ALA A 180 14.20 -16.58 -5.13
N THR A 181 15.41 -16.90 -5.62
CA THR A 181 16.46 -15.91 -5.87
C THR A 181 16.14 -15.05 -7.09
N VAL A 182 15.63 -15.65 -8.17
CA VAL A 182 15.22 -14.91 -9.37
C VAL A 182 14.03 -14.00 -9.05
N SER A 183 13.00 -14.47 -8.34
CA SER A 183 11.89 -13.62 -7.89
C SER A 183 12.38 -12.45 -7.03
N CYS A 184 13.35 -12.69 -6.13
CA CYS A 184 13.97 -11.66 -5.31
C CYS A 184 14.61 -10.57 -6.17
N ILE A 185 15.44 -10.96 -7.14
CA ILE A 185 16.11 -10.03 -8.05
C ILE A 185 15.07 -9.27 -8.90
N LEU A 186 14.10 -9.97 -9.48
CA LEU A 186 13.06 -9.36 -10.32
C LEU A 186 12.19 -8.36 -9.54
N VAL A 187 11.84 -8.66 -8.29
CA VAL A 187 11.10 -7.73 -7.42
C VAL A 187 11.93 -6.51 -7.04
N ALA A 188 13.20 -6.70 -6.69
CA ALA A 188 14.11 -5.61 -6.38
C ALA A 188 14.37 -4.69 -7.59
N SER A 189 14.34 -5.25 -8.79
CA SER A 189 14.58 -4.55 -10.05
C SER A 189 13.31 -4.17 -10.80
N SER A 190 12.13 -4.34 -10.21
CA SER A 190 10.88 -3.92 -10.84
C SER A 190 10.72 -2.41 -10.71
N LEU A 191 10.56 -1.72 -11.85
CA LEU A 191 10.41 -0.27 -11.88
C LEU A 191 9.23 0.23 -11.03
N PRO A 192 7.98 -0.27 -11.20
CA PRO A 192 6.86 0.15 -10.34
C PRO A 192 7.11 -0.12 -8.85
N LEU A 193 7.63 -1.31 -8.49
CA LEU A 193 7.85 -1.65 -7.07
C LEU A 193 8.98 -0.86 -6.44
N THR A 194 9.99 -0.46 -7.23
CA THR A 194 11.07 0.41 -6.75
C THR A 194 10.55 1.80 -6.45
N ILE A 195 9.74 2.35 -7.34
CA ILE A 195 9.11 3.67 -7.17
C ILE A 195 8.13 3.62 -6.00
N PHE A 196 7.17 2.69 -5.98
CA PHE A 196 6.24 2.56 -4.86
C PHE A 196 6.94 2.32 -3.52
N GLY A 197 8.14 1.73 -3.53
CA GLY A 197 8.98 1.56 -2.35
C GLY A 197 9.64 2.85 -1.84
N THR A 198 9.79 3.89 -2.66
CA THR A 198 10.32 5.21 -2.26
C THR A 198 9.24 6.21 -1.87
N HIS A 199 7.97 5.89 -2.08
CA HIS A 199 6.80 6.70 -1.71
C HIS A 199 6.04 6.06 -0.56
N THR A 200 5.52 6.86 0.38
CA THR A 200 4.84 6.41 1.60
C THR A 200 3.43 5.86 1.36
N LEU A 201 3.33 4.86 0.48
CA LEU A 201 2.08 4.22 0.10
C LEU A 201 1.78 3.03 1.00
N VAL A 202 0.57 2.98 1.57
CA VAL A 202 0.10 1.87 2.43
C VAL A 202 0.38 0.51 1.81
N ASN A 203 0.12 0.35 0.51
CA ASN A 203 0.31 -0.91 -0.22
C ASN A 203 1.74 -1.43 -0.12
N SER A 204 2.73 -0.56 -0.35
CA SER A 204 4.14 -0.94 -0.30
C SER A 204 4.60 -1.23 1.13
N PHE A 205 4.09 -0.47 2.10
CA PHE A 205 4.39 -0.68 3.52
C PHE A 205 3.91 -2.04 4.00
N THR A 206 2.64 -2.38 3.73
CA THR A 206 2.02 -3.63 4.22
C THR A 206 2.53 -4.88 3.52
N ALA A 207 3.04 -4.77 2.29
CA ALA A 207 3.45 -5.93 1.49
C ALA A 207 4.59 -6.74 2.13
N THR A 208 5.60 -6.06 2.69
CA THR A 208 6.74 -6.71 3.36
C THR A 208 6.31 -7.59 4.55
N PRO A 209 5.68 -7.04 5.62
CA PRO A 209 5.26 -7.83 6.77
C PRO A 209 4.21 -8.88 6.40
N PHE A 210 3.31 -8.57 5.46
CA PHE A 210 2.33 -9.52 4.96
C PHE A 210 3.00 -10.76 4.36
N LEU A 211 3.90 -10.60 3.38
CA LEU A 211 4.53 -11.73 2.70
C LEU A 211 5.46 -12.54 3.61
N PHE A 212 6.11 -11.90 4.59
CA PHE A 212 6.81 -12.64 5.66
C PHE A 212 5.82 -13.48 6.48
N GLY A 213 4.70 -12.88 6.89
CA GLY A 213 3.65 -13.57 7.64
C GLY A 213 3.08 -14.77 6.87
N VAL A 214 2.76 -14.59 5.58
CA VAL A 214 2.32 -15.68 4.70
C VAL A 214 3.39 -16.76 4.60
N GLY A 215 4.66 -16.40 4.38
CA GLY A 215 5.76 -17.36 4.32
C GLY A 215 5.87 -18.21 5.59
N MET A 216 5.77 -17.58 6.77
CA MET A 216 5.78 -18.28 8.05
C MET A 216 4.57 -19.20 8.22
N CYS A 217 3.36 -18.76 7.88
CA CYS A 217 2.15 -19.59 7.89
C CYS A 217 2.29 -20.84 7.01
N LEU A 218 2.78 -20.66 5.78
CA LEU A 218 2.91 -21.76 4.82
C LEU A 218 4.06 -22.71 5.18
N SER A 219 5.08 -22.23 5.91
CA SER A 219 6.23 -23.03 6.32
C SER A 219 5.80 -24.27 7.11
N TYR A 220 4.80 -24.16 7.99
CA TYR A 220 4.27 -25.30 8.74
C TYR A 220 3.70 -26.39 7.85
N PHE A 221 2.91 -26.01 6.84
CA PHE A 221 2.35 -26.96 5.89
C PHE A 221 3.39 -27.53 4.94
N TYR A 222 4.52 -26.85 4.71
CA TYR A 222 5.55 -27.36 3.82
C TYR A 222 6.72 -28.03 4.53
N TYR A 223 6.96 -27.85 5.84
CA TYR A 223 8.07 -28.50 6.55
C TYR A 223 7.69 -29.74 7.35
N GLN A 224 6.40 -30.05 7.52
CA GLN A 224 6.02 -31.30 8.18
C GLN A 224 6.49 -32.52 7.39
N PRO A 225 7.34 -33.39 7.98
CA PRO A 225 7.85 -34.58 7.31
C PRO A 225 6.75 -35.64 7.17
N GLU A 226 6.60 -36.20 5.97
CA GLU A 226 5.69 -37.31 5.65
C GLU A 226 5.92 -38.58 6.53
N LYS A 227 7.02 -38.62 7.28
CA LYS A 227 7.41 -39.76 8.13
C LYS A 227 6.49 -39.99 9.35
N LEU A 228 5.68 -39.01 9.79
CA LEU A 228 4.76 -39.22 10.92
C LEU A 228 3.53 -40.10 10.58
N GLN A 229 3.17 -40.20 9.29
CA GLN A 229 1.99 -40.95 8.86
C GLN A 229 2.25 -42.45 8.71
N LYS A 230 3.51 -42.85 8.45
CA LYS A 230 3.90 -44.27 8.39
C LYS A 230 3.98 -44.94 9.76
N HIS A 231 4.29 -44.19 10.83
CA HIS A 231 4.44 -44.78 12.16
C HIS A 231 3.10 -45.15 12.82
N VAL A 232 2.03 -44.42 12.53
CA VAL A 232 0.67 -44.69 13.07
C VAL A 232 0.00 -45.86 12.33
N THR A 233 0.36 -46.09 11.06
CA THR A 233 -0.14 -47.24 10.30
C THR A 233 0.62 -48.53 10.64
N SER A 234 1.90 -48.46 11.00
CA SER A 234 2.66 -49.63 11.46
C SER A 234 2.33 -50.07 12.90
N SER A 235 1.88 -49.16 13.78
CA SER A 235 1.51 -49.55 15.15
C SER A 235 0.16 -50.28 15.23
N ASN A 236 -0.71 -50.10 14.24
CA ASN A 236 -2.03 -50.76 14.18
C ASN A 236 -2.01 -52.11 13.45
N GLN A 237 -0.87 -52.54 12.88
CA GLN A 237 -0.71 -53.87 12.28
C GLN A 237 0.02 -54.88 13.18
N ALA A 238 0.45 -54.48 14.38
CA ALA A 238 1.17 -55.35 15.33
C ALA A 238 0.28 -55.92 16.46
N ILE A 239 -1.03 -56.08 16.21
CA ILE A 239 -1.93 -56.82 17.11
C ILE A 239 -2.66 -57.87 16.28
N SER A 240 -2.02 -59.02 16.09
CA SER A 240 -2.69 -60.28 15.80
C SER A 240 -2.43 -61.25 16.95
N PRO A 241 -3.44 -62.05 17.36
CA PRO A 241 -3.41 -62.77 18.62
C PRO A 241 -2.62 -64.08 18.53
N LEU A 242 -2.00 -64.41 19.66
CA LEU A 242 -1.58 -65.73 20.11
C LEU A 242 -2.25 -66.90 19.34
N GLN A 243 -1.43 -67.68 18.64
CA GLN A 243 -1.73 -69.08 18.38
C GLN A 243 -0.69 -69.97 19.06
N THR A 244 -1.19 -70.69 20.06
CA THR A 244 -0.60 -71.83 20.75
C THR A 244 -0.44 -73.03 19.81
N ALA A 245 0.71 -73.71 19.83
CA ALA A 245 0.83 -75.19 19.90
C ALA A 245 2.28 -75.69 19.74
N HIS A 246 2.84 -76.17 20.86
CA HIS A 246 3.45 -77.48 21.11
C HIS A 246 4.51 -78.17 20.19
N HIS A 247 5.55 -78.67 20.89
CA HIS A 247 6.43 -79.84 20.65
C HIS A 247 7.58 -79.70 19.62
N SER A 248 8.82 -80.18 19.81
CA SER A 248 9.49 -80.94 20.88
C SER A 248 11.03 -80.98 20.70
N LYS A 249 11.75 -80.97 21.83
CA LYS A 249 12.99 -81.71 22.20
C LYS A 249 14.31 -81.66 21.41
N CYS A 250 15.37 -81.66 22.25
CA CYS A 250 16.76 -82.15 22.08
C CYS A 250 17.74 -81.13 21.47
N GLY A 251 18.90 -80.79 22.04
CA GLY A 251 19.68 -81.25 23.19
C GLY A 251 21.17 -80.88 22.95
N LYS A 252 21.91 -80.65 24.05
CA LYS A 252 23.38 -80.54 24.22
C LYS A 252 24.05 -79.16 24.14
N ASP A 253 24.43 -78.69 25.34
CA ASP A 253 25.79 -78.39 25.82
C ASP A 253 26.70 -77.51 24.96
N TYR A 254 27.10 -76.35 25.50
CA TYR A 254 28.47 -76.11 25.97
C TYR A 254 28.49 -74.93 26.95
N ILE A 255 29.07 -75.19 28.13
CA ILE A 255 29.45 -74.22 29.15
C ILE A 255 30.80 -73.62 28.75
N HIS A 256 30.90 -72.29 28.70
CA HIS A 256 32.07 -71.63 29.28
C HIS A 256 31.68 -70.28 29.89
N SER A 257 31.95 -70.22 31.19
CA SER A 257 31.89 -69.08 32.09
C SER A 257 32.74 -67.91 31.61
N GLY A 258 32.18 -66.70 31.69
CA GLY A 258 32.88 -65.44 31.51
C GLY A 258 32.02 -64.30 32.02
N SER A 259 31.91 -64.21 33.34
CA SER A 259 31.27 -63.11 34.07
C SER A 259 31.85 -61.75 33.67
N GLN A 260 31.10 -60.98 32.88
CA GLN A 260 31.13 -59.51 32.92
C GLN A 260 29.69 -58.99 32.94
N THR A 261 29.13 -58.94 34.14
CA THR A 261 28.11 -57.96 34.50
C THR A 261 28.78 -56.59 34.59
N THR A 262 28.38 -55.63 33.75
CA THR A 262 27.99 -54.28 34.18
C THR A 262 27.55 -53.43 32.98
N ALA A 263 26.47 -52.68 33.20
CA ALA A 263 25.91 -51.62 32.36
C ALA A 263 25.22 -52.02 31.03
N LYS A 264 24.01 -52.58 31.15
CA LYS A 264 22.92 -52.17 30.24
C LYS A 264 22.62 -50.69 30.53
N THR A 265 23.25 -49.79 29.79
CA THR A 265 22.71 -48.44 29.61
C THR A 265 21.42 -48.58 28.83
N SER A 266 20.30 -48.50 29.54
CA SER A 266 19.03 -48.08 28.99
C SER A 266 19.25 -46.74 28.29
N SER A 267 19.40 -46.77 26.97
CA SER A 267 19.29 -45.60 26.12
C SER A 267 17.83 -45.13 26.16
N LEU A 268 17.48 -44.43 27.23
CA LEU A 268 16.30 -43.59 27.33
C LEU A 268 16.33 -42.60 26.16
N ASP A 269 15.35 -42.73 25.28
CA ASP A 269 14.68 -41.77 24.39
C ASP A 269 15.18 -40.31 24.33
N ASN A 270 16.47 -40.07 24.11
CA ASN A 270 17.00 -38.73 23.83
C ASN A 270 16.65 -38.20 22.42
N ASN A 271 15.94 -38.98 21.59
CA ASN A 271 15.51 -38.57 20.25
C ASN A 271 14.08 -38.00 20.19
N GLU A 272 13.33 -38.00 21.30
CA GLU A 272 11.99 -37.41 21.33
C GLU A 272 12.02 -35.89 21.59
N TYR A 273 12.99 -35.43 22.38
CA TYR A 273 13.22 -34.00 22.70
C TYR A 273 13.50 -33.11 21.48
N PRO A 274 14.41 -33.45 20.54
CA PRO A 274 14.69 -32.58 19.37
C PRO A 274 13.51 -32.47 18.39
N LYS A 275 12.56 -33.43 18.42
CA LYS A 275 11.34 -33.39 17.60
C LYS A 275 10.27 -32.48 18.19
N LYS A 276 10.05 -32.53 19.51
CA LYS A 276 9.12 -31.65 20.23
C LYS A 276 9.56 -30.18 20.12
N VAL A 277 10.85 -29.88 20.28
CA VAL A 277 11.39 -28.51 20.16
C VAL A 277 11.20 -27.93 18.74
N LYS A 278 11.46 -28.71 17.68
CA LYS A 278 11.21 -28.26 16.29
C LYS A 278 9.72 -28.05 15.99
N PHE A 279 8.84 -28.85 16.60
CA PHE A 279 7.40 -28.71 16.44
C PHE A 279 6.87 -27.43 17.11
N TYR A 280 7.23 -27.15 18.36
CA TYR A 280 6.80 -25.92 19.05
C TYR A 280 7.41 -24.65 18.43
N SER A 281 8.65 -24.70 17.98
CA SER A 281 9.26 -23.61 17.20
C SER A 281 8.50 -23.34 15.89
N SER A 282 8.07 -24.39 15.18
CA SER A 282 7.25 -24.22 13.97
C SER A 282 5.88 -23.61 14.26
N LEU A 283 5.28 -23.93 15.41
CA LEU A 283 3.98 -23.42 15.83
C LEU A 283 4.04 -21.94 16.24
N GLY A 284 5.06 -21.55 17.01
CA GLY A 284 5.32 -20.14 17.34
C GLY A 284 5.49 -19.30 16.06
N CYS A 285 6.23 -19.81 15.07
CA CYS A 285 6.36 -19.15 13.77
C CYS A 285 5.02 -18.98 13.05
N VAL A 286 4.14 -19.99 13.05
CA VAL A 286 2.80 -19.88 12.45
C VAL A 286 1.96 -18.82 13.17
N CYS A 287 1.94 -18.82 14.51
CA CYS A 287 1.16 -17.86 15.28
C CYS A 287 1.64 -16.41 15.04
N VAL A 288 2.97 -16.19 15.00
CA VAL A 288 3.54 -14.88 14.68
C VAL A 288 3.23 -14.51 13.23
N GLY A 289 3.38 -15.44 12.30
CA GLY A 289 3.09 -15.21 10.89
C GLY A 289 1.62 -14.86 10.65
N SER A 290 0.71 -15.59 11.28
CA SER A 290 -0.73 -15.36 11.14
C SER A 290 -1.19 -14.09 11.85
N PHE A 291 -0.55 -13.73 12.96
CA PHE A 291 -0.72 -12.42 13.59
C PHE A 291 -0.35 -11.27 12.66
N LEU A 292 0.80 -11.34 11.97
CA LEU A 292 1.20 -10.35 10.98
C LEU A 292 0.24 -10.28 9.79
N VAL A 293 -0.26 -11.43 9.31
CA VAL A 293 -1.30 -11.49 8.27
C VAL A 293 -2.59 -10.82 8.75
N GLY A 294 -3.05 -11.10 9.98
CA GLY A 294 -4.22 -10.47 10.58
C GLY A 294 -4.11 -8.94 10.67
N LEU A 295 -2.97 -8.44 11.17
CA LEU A 295 -2.70 -7.00 11.25
C LEU A 295 -2.70 -6.33 9.88
N THR A 296 -1.98 -6.90 8.91
CA THR A 296 -1.88 -6.31 7.57
C THR A 296 -3.19 -6.37 6.80
N VAL A 297 -3.97 -7.45 6.94
CA VAL A 297 -5.34 -7.56 6.42
C VAL A 297 -6.26 -6.52 7.04
N TYR A 298 -6.11 -6.24 8.33
CA TYR A 298 -6.89 -5.19 8.99
C TYR A 298 -6.61 -3.80 8.41
N ILE A 299 -5.35 -3.51 8.08
CA ILE A 299 -4.97 -2.26 7.39
C ILE A 299 -5.47 -2.25 5.93
N ARG A 300 -5.41 -3.40 5.24
CA ARG A 300 -5.70 -3.57 3.81
C ARG A 300 -6.49 -4.86 3.55
N VAL A 301 -7.81 -4.74 3.46
CA VAL A 301 -8.73 -5.90 3.32
C VAL A 301 -8.53 -6.70 2.04
N ASP A 302 -8.05 -6.08 0.96
CA ASP A 302 -7.75 -6.75 -0.31
C ASP A 302 -6.62 -7.78 -0.21
N LEU A 303 -5.78 -7.69 0.82
CA LEU A 303 -4.76 -8.72 1.11
C LEU A 303 -5.38 -10.07 1.44
N CYS A 304 -6.66 -10.14 1.85
CA CYS A 304 -7.38 -11.41 1.99
C CYS A 304 -7.42 -12.19 0.67
N LEU A 305 -7.65 -11.51 -0.46
CA LEU A 305 -7.70 -12.15 -1.78
C LEU A 305 -6.33 -12.72 -2.15
N ILE A 306 -5.27 -11.94 -1.90
CA ILE A 306 -3.88 -12.35 -2.13
C ILE A 306 -3.52 -13.56 -1.26
N PHE A 307 -3.91 -13.53 0.02
CA PHE A 307 -3.68 -14.65 0.94
C PHE A 307 -4.38 -15.93 0.45
N GLY A 308 -5.60 -15.82 -0.06
CA GLY A 308 -6.33 -16.92 -0.67
C GLY A 308 -5.58 -17.59 -1.83
N VAL A 309 -4.97 -16.79 -2.71
CA VAL A 309 -4.15 -17.30 -3.83
C VAL A 309 -2.94 -18.11 -3.33
N TYR A 310 -2.30 -17.65 -2.25
CA TYR A 310 -1.18 -18.37 -1.63
C TYR A 310 -1.60 -19.64 -0.90
N LEU A 311 -2.78 -19.66 -0.28
CA LEU A 311 -3.30 -20.78 0.50
C LEU A 311 -3.90 -21.89 -0.38
N ALA A 312 -4.52 -21.56 -1.51
CA ALA A 312 -5.21 -22.52 -2.38
C ALA A 312 -4.34 -23.73 -2.82
N PRO A 313 -3.07 -23.57 -3.26
CA PRO A 313 -2.21 -24.69 -3.59
C PRO A 313 -1.92 -25.61 -2.39
N VAL A 314 -1.86 -25.07 -1.17
CA VAL A 314 -1.67 -25.86 0.05
C VAL A 314 -2.89 -26.73 0.32
N LEU A 315 -4.09 -26.15 0.26
CA LEU A 315 -5.34 -26.89 0.52
C LEU A 315 -5.48 -28.10 -0.42
N ILE A 316 -5.08 -27.96 -1.68
CA ILE A 316 -5.20 -29.00 -2.70
C ILE A 316 -4.10 -30.06 -2.58
N VAL A 317 -2.84 -29.64 -2.38
CA VAL A 317 -1.70 -30.57 -2.27
C VAL A 317 -1.71 -31.37 -0.96
N ARG A 318 -2.25 -30.80 0.13
CA ARG A 318 -2.27 -31.42 1.47
C ARG A 318 -3.63 -32.00 1.89
N ALA A 319 -4.60 -32.10 0.99
CA ALA A 319 -5.94 -32.65 1.27
C ALA A 319 -5.92 -34.07 1.90
N ARG A 320 -4.82 -34.83 1.75
CA ARG A 320 -4.64 -36.18 2.31
C ARG A 320 -4.26 -36.23 3.80
N GLY A 321 -3.97 -35.08 4.43
CA GLY A 321 -3.54 -34.97 5.83
C GLY A 321 -4.49 -34.14 6.71
N LEU A 322 -5.80 -34.46 6.67
CA LEU A 322 -6.89 -33.63 7.21
C LEU A 322 -6.66 -33.11 8.66
N PRO A 323 -6.19 -33.90 9.64
CA PRO A 323 -6.01 -33.40 11.01
C PRO A 323 -4.90 -32.33 11.12
N SER A 324 -3.78 -32.55 10.44
CA SER A 324 -2.66 -31.58 10.41
C SER A 324 -3.03 -30.28 9.70
N LEU A 325 -3.89 -30.39 8.67
CA LEU A 325 -4.43 -29.27 7.93
C LEU A 325 -5.36 -28.44 8.82
N ILE A 326 -6.33 -29.09 9.48
CA ILE A 326 -7.26 -28.44 10.41
C ILE A 326 -6.49 -27.73 11.53
N TYR A 327 -5.53 -28.38 12.16
CA TYR A 327 -4.75 -27.77 13.24
C TYR A 327 -3.96 -26.54 12.77
N GLY A 328 -3.33 -26.61 11.60
CA GLY A 328 -2.64 -25.46 11.00
C GLY A 328 -3.60 -24.31 10.67
N LEU A 329 -4.79 -24.61 10.15
CA LEU A 329 -5.83 -23.61 9.87
C LEU A 329 -6.36 -22.96 11.15
N ILE A 330 -6.52 -23.72 12.24
CA ILE A 330 -6.89 -23.18 13.56
C ILE A 330 -5.81 -22.20 14.04
N CYS A 331 -4.53 -22.56 13.95
CA CYS A 331 -3.44 -21.68 14.40
C CYS A 331 -3.34 -20.40 13.55
N ILE A 332 -3.59 -20.53 12.24
CA ILE A 332 -3.70 -19.37 11.35
C ILE A 332 -4.90 -18.51 11.75
N GLY A 333 -6.06 -19.11 12.01
CA GLY A 333 -7.26 -18.43 12.45
C GLY A 333 -7.04 -17.66 13.76
N VAL A 334 -6.50 -18.31 14.78
CA VAL A 334 -6.26 -17.71 16.11
C VAL A 334 -5.33 -16.51 16.02
N GLY A 335 -4.16 -16.63 15.37
CA GLY A 335 -3.25 -15.50 15.26
C GLY A 335 -3.80 -14.37 14.38
N SER A 336 -4.50 -14.69 13.28
CA SER A 336 -5.14 -13.67 12.44
C SER A 336 -6.22 -12.91 13.18
N ILE A 337 -7.06 -13.60 13.95
CA ILE A 337 -8.10 -13.00 14.81
C ILE A 337 -7.44 -12.10 15.86
N LEU A 338 -6.35 -12.52 16.50
CA LEU A 338 -5.62 -11.69 17.45
C LEU A 338 -5.11 -10.39 16.80
N GLY A 339 -4.55 -10.48 15.59
CA GLY A 339 -4.14 -9.30 14.82
C GLY A 339 -5.29 -8.35 14.52
N ILE A 340 -6.44 -8.89 14.10
CA ILE A 340 -7.66 -8.12 13.85
C ILE A 340 -8.20 -7.47 15.14
N ILE A 341 -8.18 -8.18 16.28
CA ILE A 341 -8.60 -7.64 17.57
C ILE A 341 -7.70 -6.48 18.00
N ILE A 342 -6.38 -6.60 17.83
CA ILE A 342 -5.46 -5.50 18.14
C ILE A 342 -5.72 -4.30 17.23
N GLY A 343 -5.93 -4.52 15.93
CA GLY A 343 -6.31 -3.44 15.01
C GLY A 343 -7.62 -2.76 15.41
N GLY A 344 -8.65 -3.54 15.75
CA GLY A 344 -9.94 -3.02 16.22
C GLY A 344 -9.86 -2.30 17.56
N TYR A 345 -9.01 -2.78 18.48
CA TYR A 345 -8.75 -2.11 19.75
C TYR A 345 -8.04 -0.77 19.54
N GLU A 346 -7.06 -0.71 18.64
CA GLU A 346 -6.36 0.53 18.33
C GLU A 346 -7.29 1.55 17.67
N ASP A 347 -8.10 1.12 16.70
CA ASP A 347 -9.12 1.97 16.10
C ASP A 347 -10.14 2.43 17.16
N PHE A 348 -10.61 1.56 18.05
CA PHE A 348 -11.47 1.96 19.18
C PHE A 348 -10.83 3.03 20.06
N ARG A 349 -9.55 2.86 20.41
CA ARG A 349 -8.77 3.81 21.23
C ARG A 349 -8.66 5.18 20.55
N ARG A 350 -8.50 5.22 19.22
CA ARG A 350 -8.25 6.44 18.44
C ARG A 350 -9.51 7.17 18.03
N TYR A 351 -10.51 6.44 17.60
CA TYR A 351 -11.79 7.00 17.16
C TYR A 351 -12.79 7.19 18.30
N GLY A 352 -12.58 6.54 19.45
CA GLY A 352 -13.47 6.62 20.61
C GLY A 352 -14.76 5.80 20.48
N VAL A 353 -14.96 5.10 19.35
CA VAL A 353 -16.15 4.31 19.04
C VAL A 353 -15.73 2.93 18.56
N TRP A 354 -16.45 1.89 19.00
CA TRP A 354 -16.22 0.54 18.50
C TRP A 354 -16.77 0.40 17.09
N PHE A 355 -15.88 0.22 16.13
CA PHE A 355 -16.22 -0.18 14.76
C PHE A 355 -15.05 -0.94 14.13
N ILE A 356 -15.23 -1.41 12.90
CA ILE A 356 -14.21 -2.15 12.15
C ILE A 356 -13.96 -1.39 10.84
N ALA A 357 -12.80 -0.74 10.72
CA ALA A 357 -12.46 0.06 9.54
C ALA A 357 -12.60 -0.70 8.20
N PRO A 358 -12.16 -1.97 8.08
CA PRO A 358 -12.44 -2.77 6.88
C PRO A 358 -13.92 -2.89 6.49
N LEU A 359 -14.84 -2.98 7.47
CA LEU A 359 -16.27 -3.05 7.20
C LEU A 359 -16.81 -1.70 6.71
N GLN A 360 -16.31 -0.60 7.27
CA GLN A 360 -16.68 0.75 6.82
C GLN A 360 -16.16 1.00 5.40
N TRP A 361 -14.91 0.61 5.12
CA TRP A 361 -14.35 0.63 3.76
C TRP A 361 -15.20 -0.17 2.77
N PHE A 362 -15.67 -1.36 3.17
CA PHE A 362 -16.55 -2.19 2.33
C PHE A 362 -17.89 -1.49 2.05
N LYS A 363 -18.53 -0.93 3.08
CA LYS A 363 -19.77 -0.16 2.92
C LYS A 363 -19.59 1.00 1.94
N PHE A 364 -18.51 1.77 2.11
CA PHE A 364 -18.20 2.91 1.27
C PHE A 364 -17.93 2.53 -0.20
N ASN A 365 -17.08 1.52 -0.44
CA ASN A 365 -16.63 1.19 -1.79
C ASN A 365 -17.60 0.28 -2.57
N LEU A 366 -18.31 -0.61 -1.90
CA LEU A 366 -19.10 -1.67 -2.55
C LEU A 366 -20.60 -1.54 -2.34
N ARG A 367 -21.07 -0.94 -1.24
CA ARG A 367 -22.50 -0.84 -0.94
C ARG A 367 -23.11 0.51 -1.33
N ASN A 368 -22.43 1.60 -1.02
CA ASN A 368 -22.99 2.95 -1.16
C ASN A 368 -22.71 3.60 -2.52
N GLU A 369 -22.02 2.91 -3.43
CA GLU A 369 -21.54 3.44 -4.73
C GLU A 369 -20.75 4.76 -4.63
N SER A 370 -20.38 5.20 -3.42
CA SER A 370 -19.70 6.48 -3.16
C SER A 370 -18.30 6.52 -3.76
N ALA A 371 -17.72 5.37 -4.09
CA ALA A 371 -16.48 5.28 -4.85
C ALA A 371 -16.59 5.91 -6.26
N ASN A 372 -17.80 6.06 -6.82
CA ASN A 372 -18.02 6.72 -8.11
C ASN A 372 -17.63 8.20 -8.09
N LEU A 373 -17.57 8.83 -6.91
CA LEU A 373 -17.11 10.22 -6.73
C LEU A 373 -15.66 10.43 -7.20
N PHE A 374 -14.85 9.38 -7.23
CA PHE A 374 -13.44 9.47 -7.64
C PHE A 374 -13.23 9.19 -9.15
N GLY A 375 -14.32 9.06 -9.90
CA GLY A 375 -14.32 8.85 -11.34
C GLY A 375 -14.41 7.38 -11.76
N SER A 376 -14.62 7.18 -13.07
CA SER A 376 -14.73 5.86 -13.69
C SER A 376 -13.53 5.57 -14.60
N SER A 377 -13.12 4.31 -14.65
CA SER A 377 -12.03 3.85 -15.51
C SER A 377 -12.43 2.57 -16.25
N SER A 378 -11.97 2.44 -17.50
CA SER A 378 -12.20 1.24 -18.32
C SER A 378 -11.87 -0.05 -17.56
N SER A 379 -12.70 -1.08 -17.73
CA SER A 379 -12.49 -2.40 -17.14
C SER A 379 -11.17 -3.04 -17.56
N PHE A 380 -10.62 -2.67 -18.71
CA PHE A 380 -9.35 -3.20 -19.21
C PHE A 380 -8.11 -2.44 -18.70
N LYS A 381 -8.28 -1.36 -17.91
CA LYS A 381 -7.16 -0.52 -17.44
C LYS A 381 -6.06 -1.32 -16.76
N TYR A 382 -6.41 -2.27 -15.90
CA TYR A 382 -5.42 -3.11 -15.21
C TYR A 382 -4.73 -4.14 -16.11
N LEU A 383 -5.43 -4.64 -17.13
CA LEU A 383 -4.83 -5.54 -18.10
C LEU A 383 -3.76 -4.80 -18.93
N TYR A 384 -4.05 -3.56 -19.34
CA TYR A 384 -3.08 -2.72 -20.03
C TYR A 384 -1.91 -2.32 -19.12
N ALA A 385 -2.18 -1.99 -17.85
CA ALA A 385 -1.13 -1.66 -16.88
C ALA A 385 -0.17 -2.84 -16.58
N MET A 386 -0.60 -4.09 -16.79
CA MET A 386 0.23 -5.30 -16.62
C MET A 386 1.16 -5.60 -17.80
N ALA A 387 1.01 -4.88 -18.92
CA ALA A 387 1.85 -4.97 -20.11
C ALA A 387 2.19 -3.56 -20.63
N PRO A 388 2.89 -2.73 -19.83
CA PRO A 388 3.12 -1.33 -20.18
C PRO A 388 4.10 -1.15 -21.35
N ASP A 389 4.87 -2.19 -21.69
CA ASP A 389 5.83 -2.16 -22.77
C ASP A 389 5.99 -3.52 -23.48
N TYR A 390 6.65 -3.49 -24.64
CA TYR A 390 6.91 -4.67 -25.47
C TYR A 390 7.75 -5.75 -24.79
N MET A 391 8.68 -5.38 -23.89
CA MET A 391 9.54 -6.33 -23.18
C MET A 391 8.72 -7.13 -22.16
N ILE A 392 7.94 -6.45 -21.31
CA ILE A 392 7.04 -7.09 -20.35
C ILE A 392 5.97 -7.91 -21.08
N MET A 393 5.43 -7.42 -22.20
CA MET A 393 4.51 -8.17 -23.04
C MET A 393 5.16 -9.45 -23.59
N ALA A 394 6.40 -9.38 -24.09
CA ALA A 394 7.14 -10.55 -24.55
C ALA A 394 7.40 -11.55 -23.41
N ILE A 395 7.76 -11.08 -22.21
CA ILE A 395 7.96 -11.93 -21.03
C ILE A 395 6.64 -12.60 -20.62
N ASN A 396 5.52 -11.88 -20.61
CA ASN A 396 4.19 -12.44 -20.37
C ASN A 396 3.87 -13.55 -21.38
N LEU A 397 4.13 -13.33 -22.68
CA LEU A 397 3.93 -14.34 -23.72
C LEU A 397 4.82 -15.56 -23.51
N ILE A 398 6.11 -15.37 -23.23
CA ILE A 398 7.05 -16.47 -22.92
C ILE A 398 6.56 -17.26 -21.71
N CYS A 399 6.03 -16.60 -20.69
CA CYS A 399 5.49 -17.27 -19.51
C CYS A 399 4.30 -18.15 -19.86
N ILE A 400 3.34 -17.63 -20.62
CA ILE A 400 2.16 -18.40 -21.06
C ILE A 400 2.59 -19.59 -21.90
N VAL A 401 3.48 -19.39 -22.88
CA VAL A 401 3.99 -20.47 -23.75
C VAL A 401 4.74 -21.51 -22.92
N SER A 402 5.58 -21.11 -21.97
CA SER A 402 6.34 -22.03 -21.12
C SER A 402 5.44 -22.91 -20.26
N ILE A 403 4.38 -22.33 -19.68
CA ILE A 403 3.38 -23.07 -18.91
C ILE A 403 2.64 -24.05 -19.82
N MET A 404 2.16 -23.60 -20.98
CA MET A 404 1.44 -24.45 -21.94
C MET A 404 2.30 -25.60 -22.45
N CYS A 405 3.56 -25.35 -22.82
CA CYS A 405 4.49 -26.40 -23.23
C CYS A 405 4.75 -27.42 -22.13
N GLN A 406 4.87 -27.00 -20.86
CA GLN A 406 5.01 -27.94 -19.74
C GLN A 406 3.74 -28.76 -19.48
N ILE A 407 2.56 -28.20 -19.70
CA ILE A 407 1.29 -28.95 -19.62
C ILE A 407 1.24 -30.04 -20.70
N ILE A 408 1.70 -29.72 -21.91
CA ILE A 408 1.66 -30.64 -23.07
C ILE A 408 2.76 -31.72 -22.99
N VAL A 409 3.99 -31.31 -22.69
CA VAL A 409 5.20 -32.16 -22.78
C VAL A 409 5.58 -32.78 -21.43
N GLY A 410 5.14 -32.19 -20.33
CA GLY A 410 5.49 -32.63 -18.98
C GLY A 410 4.63 -33.81 -18.51
N ASP A 411 5.21 -34.64 -17.65
CA ASP A 411 4.42 -35.58 -16.84
C ASP A 411 3.64 -34.78 -15.77
N THR A 412 2.39 -34.45 -16.11
CA THR A 412 1.51 -33.56 -15.33
C THR A 412 1.12 -34.16 -13.98
N LYS A 413 1.16 -35.48 -13.82
CA LYS A 413 0.63 -36.15 -12.62
C LYS A 413 1.48 -35.94 -11.36
N ASN A 414 2.72 -35.45 -11.46
CA ASN A 414 3.57 -35.29 -10.27
C ASN A 414 4.42 -34.01 -10.22
N ASN A 415 4.23 -33.04 -11.13
CA ASN A 415 5.02 -31.82 -11.12
C ASN A 415 4.41 -30.73 -10.22
N ARG A 416 4.78 -30.77 -8.93
CA ARG A 416 4.36 -29.77 -7.93
C ARG A 416 4.62 -28.32 -8.37
N THR A 417 5.76 -28.05 -9.02
CA THR A 417 6.12 -26.68 -9.45
C THR A 417 5.11 -26.19 -10.49
N LEU A 418 4.74 -27.04 -11.45
CA LEU A 418 3.75 -26.73 -12.48
C LEU A 418 2.39 -26.42 -11.87
N ASN A 419 1.90 -27.27 -10.97
CA ASN A 419 0.60 -27.07 -10.33
C ASN A 419 0.52 -25.73 -9.58
N ILE A 420 1.52 -25.42 -8.74
CA ILE A 420 1.57 -24.15 -8.00
C ILE A 420 1.58 -22.96 -8.97
N THR A 421 2.35 -23.05 -10.05
CA THR A 421 2.47 -21.98 -11.06
C THR A 421 1.15 -21.74 -11.78
N ILE A 422 0.41 -22.80 -12.14
CA ILE A 422 -0.93 -22.70 -12.73
C ILE A 422 -1.89 -22.02 -11.76
N PHE A 423 -1.88 -22.40 -10.47
CA PHE A 423 -2.73 -21.74 -9.46
C PHE A 423 -2.40 -20.26 -9.30
N TYR A 424 -1.12 -19.88 -9.34
CA TYR A 424 -0.73 -18.48 -9.29
C TYR A 424 -1.22 -17.72 -10.52
N PHE A 425 -1.09 -18.29 -11.70
CA PHE A 425 -1.59 -17.70 -12.94
C PHE A 425 -3.12 -17.48 -12.88
N LEU A 426 -3.89 -18.51 -12.50
CA LEU A 426 -5.33 -18.41 -12.34
C LEU A 426 -5.73 -17.42 -11.22
N GLY A 427 -4.98 -17.40 -10.12
CA GLY A 427 -5.18 -16.46 -9.02
C GLY A 427 -4.97 -15.01 -9.44
N ILE A 428 -3.92 -14.72 -10.22
CA ILE A 428 -3.67 -13.39 -10.79
C ILE A 428 -4.85 -12.97 -11.69
N LEU A 429 -5.32 -13.85 -12.57
CA LEU A 429 -6.47 -13.56 -13.43
C LEU A 429 -7.76 -13.31 -12.63
N GLY A 430 -8.00 -14.11 -11.58
CA GLY A 430 -9.14 -13.91 -10.68
C GLY A 430 -9.10 -12.58 -9.95
N ILE A 431 -7.94 -12.20 -9.40
CA ILE A 431 -7.76 -10.91 -8.72
C ILE A 431 -7.95 -9.76 -9.70
N LEU A 432 -7.35 -9.84 -10.89
CA LEU A 432 -7.50 -8.81 -11.92
C LEU A 432 -8.97 -8.67 -12.35
N GLY A 433 -9.70 -9.77 -12.48
CA GLY A 433 -11.14 -9.75 -12.75
C GLY A 433 -11.94 -9.02 -11.66
N LEU A 434 -11.69 -9.35 -10.38
CA LEU A 434 -12.34 -8.70 -9.23
C LEU A 434 -12.00 -7.21 -9.15
N TYR A 435 -10.73 -6.86 -9.28
CA TYR A 435 -10.29 -5.46 -9.27
C TYR A 435 -10.87 -4.66 -10.44
N SER A 436 -11.08 -5.30 -11.59
CA SER A 436 -11.64 -4.65 -12.78
C SER A 436 -13.12 -4.28 -12.63
N TYR A 437 -13.84 -4.90 -11.69
CA TYR A 437 -15.24 -4.59 -11.39
C TYR A 437 -15.41 -3.28 -10.61
N VAL A 438 -14.38 -2.83 -9.90
CA VAL A 438 -14.41 -1.53 -9.19
C VAL A 438 -14.34 -0.38 -10.20
N HIS A 439 -15.20 0.63 -10.05
CA HIS A 439 -15.28 1.78 -10.96
C HIS A 439 -13.99 2.61 -10.95
N HIS A 440 -13.52 2.98 -9.74
CA HIS A 440 -12.25 3.69 -9.56
C HIS A 440 -11.08 2.72 -9.65
N LYS A 441 -10.08 3.07 -10.47
CA LYS A 441 -8.93 2.20 -10.74
C LYS A 441 -7.63 2.97 -10.75
N GLU A 442 -6.61 2.46 -10.08
CA GLU A 442 -5.31 3.09 -9.95
C GLU A 442 -4.17 2.06 -9.97
N GLU A 443 -3.06 2.41 -10.63
CA GLU A 443 -1.93 1.48 -10.79
C GLU A 443 -1.33 1.02 -9.47
N ARG A 444 -1.38 1.85 -8.41
CA ARG A 444 -0.88 1.48 -7.08
C ARG A 444 -1.62 0.28 -6.47
N PHE A 445 -2.88 0.04 -6.85
CA PHE A 445 -3.64 -1.14 -6.40
C PHE A 445 -3.09 -2.45 -6.95
N LEU A 446 -2.31 -2.40 -8.05
CA LEU A 446 -1.67 -3.57 -8.63
C LEU A 446 -0.38 -4.00 -7.93
N HIS A 447 0.10 -3.26 -6.92
CA HIS A 447 1.38 -3.52 -6.24
C HIS A 447 1.61 -5.01 -5.91
N ASN A 448 0.68 -5.65 -5.21
CA ASN A 448 0.84 -7.06 -4.80
C ASN A 448 0.62 -8.04 -5.96
N VAL A 449 -0.15 -7.66 -6.97
CA VAL A 449 -0.33 -8.45 -8.20
C VAL A 449 0.95 -8.45 -9.03
N ILE A 450 1.69 -7.33 -9.08
CA ILE A 450 3.01 -7.25 -9.72
C ILE A 450 3.98 -8.22 -9.03
N VAL A 451 3.98 -8.31 -7.70
CA VAL A 451 4.82 -9.29 -6.97
C VAL A 451 4.49 -10.74 -7.37
N LEU A 452 3.19 -11.07 -7.49
CA LEU A 452 2.74 -12.38 -7.96
C LEU A 452 3.19 -12.64 -9.41
N GLN A 453 3.05 -11.64 -10.30
CA GLN A 453 3.46 -11.72 -11.69
C GLN A 453 4.98 -11.96 -11.83
N LEU A 454 5.81 -11.26 -11.07
CA LEU A 454 7.26 -11.46 -11.10
C LEU A 454 7.67 -12.82 -10.53
N THR A 455 6.91 -13.33 -9.56
CA THR A 455 7.07 -14.71 -9.07
C THR A 455 6.69 -15.73 -10.15
N LEU A 456 5.61 -15.48 -10.88
CA LEU A 456 5.22 -16.29 -12.03
C LEU A 456 6.31 -16.29 -13.11
N PHE A 457 6.92 -15.13 -13.38
CA PHE A 457 8.04 -15.03 -14.33
C PHE A 457 9.21 -15.92 -13.92
N ALA A 458 9.64 -15.85 -12.65
CA ALA A 458 10.73 -16.69 -12.15
C ALA A 458 10.43 -18.19 -12.27
N ALA A 459 9.19 -18.60 -11.95
CA ALA A 459 8.76 -20.00 -12.07
C ALA A 459 8.73 -20.46 -13.54
N SER A 460 8.19 -19.63 -14.44
CA SER A 460 8.15 -19.90 -15.88
C SER A 460 9.55 -19.94 -16.51
N PHE A 461 10.47 -19.08 -16.07
CA PHE A 461 11.86 -19.13 -16.53
C PHE A 461 12.54 -20.46 -16.15
N LYS A 462 12.35 -20.94 -14.92
CA LYS A 462 12.84 -22.28 -14.53
C LYS A 462 12.26 -23.36 -15.45
N MET A 463 10.95 -23.31 -15.70
CA MET A 463 10.29 -24.28 -16.58
C MET A 463 10.83 -24.24 -18.01
N ALA A 464 11.08 -23.05 -18.56
CA ALA A 464 11.68 -22.88 -19.88
C ALA A 464 13.09 -23.48 -19.94
N VAL A 465 13.93 -23.21 -18.93
CA VAL A 465 15.28 -23.79 -18.83
C VAL A 465 15.21 -25.32 -18.76
N GLN A 466 14.29 -25.88 -17.98
CA GLN A 466 14.09 -27.34 -17.89
C GLN A 466 13.68 -27.97 -19.23
N LEU A 467 12.84 -27.29 -20.02
CA LEU A 467 12.50 -27.75 -21.38
C LEU A 467 13.72 -27.72 -22.29
N LEU A 468 14.49 -26.62 -22.27
CA LEU A 468 15.70 -26.47 -23.08
C LEU A 468 16.77 -27.51 -22.74
N GLN A 469 16.95 -27.85 -21.45
CA GLN A 469 17.88 -28.91 -21.03
C GLN A 469 17.52 -30.28 -21.64
N LYS A 470 16.23 -30.58 -21.84
CA LYS A 470 15.78 -31.83 -22.50
C LYS A 470 16.17 -31.89 -23.97
N VAL A 471 16.31 -30.74 -24.65
CA VAL A 471 16.67 -30.63 -26.07
C VAL A 471 18.20 -30.77 -26.29
N ARG A 472 18.96 -31.12 -25.24
CA ARG A 472 20.38 -31.55 -25.28
C ARG A 472 21.36 -30.52 -25.87
N THR A 473 20.96 -29.27 -25.98
CA THR A 473 21.75 -28.20 -26.60
C THR A 473 22.12 -27.14 -25.56
N PHE A 474 23.43 -27.03 -25.28
CA PHE A 474 24.08 -25.99 -24.48
C PHE A 474 23.80 -26.01 -22.95
N ARG A 475 24.71 -25.40 -22.18
CA ARG A 475 24.50 -25.11 -20.74
C ARG A 475 23.47 -23.98 -20.61
N SER A 476 22.19 -24.32 -20.81
CA SER A 476 21.05 -23.39 -20.81
C SER A 476 20.86 -22.63 -19.49
N GLU A 477 21.51 -23.08 -18.41
CA GLU A 477 21.53 -22.42 -17.11
C GLU A 477 22.10 -20.99 -17.18
N TYR A 478 23.07 -20.74 -18.06
CA TYR A 478 23.66 -19.42 -18.22
C TYR A 478 22.77 -18.42 -18.96
N ILE A 479 21.68 -18.85 -19.60
CA ILE A 479 20.72 -17.95 -20.27
C ILE A 479 19.97 -17.08 -19.24
N VAL A 480 19.91 -17.51 -17.99
CA VAL A 480 19.22 -16.80 -16.91
C VAL A 480 19.90 -15.45 -16.61
N HIS A 481 21.23 -15.41 -16.59
CA HIS A 481 21.99 -14.19 -16.29
C HIS A 481 21.78 -13.05 -17.30
N PRO A 482 21.89 -13.23 -18.63
CA PRO A 482 21.66 -12.16 -19.59
C PRO A 482 20.21 -11.67 -19.58
N ILE A 483 19.23 -12.52 -19.29
CA ILE A 483 17.82 -12.09 -19.15
C ILE A 483 17.66 -11.19 -17.92
N ILE A 484 18.21 -11.59 -16.78
CA ILE A 484 18.22 -10.77 -15.56
C ILE A 484 18.95 -9.45 -15.81
N LEU A 485 20.10 -9.49 -16.49
CA LEU A 485 20.86 -8.30 -16.84
C LEU A 485 20.06 -7.37 -17.77
N LEU A 486 19.38 -7.90 -18.78
CA LEU A 486 18.52 -7.13 -19.67
C LEU A 486 17.38 -6.45 -18.89
N PHE A 487 16.77 -7.18 -17.95
CA PHE A 487 15.73 -6.64 -17.08
C PHE A 487 16.27 -5.50 -16.19
N LEU A 488 17.44 -5.69 -15.57
CA LEU A 488 18.12 -4.68 -14.77
C LEU A 488 18.47 -3.44 -15.59
N VAL A 489 19.04 -3.61 -16.79
CA VAL A 489 19.39 -2.52 -17.70
C VAL A 489 18.15 -1.76 -18.14
N ASN A 490 17.07 -2.46 -18.50
CA ASN A 490 15.80 -1.81 -18.87
C ASN A 490 15.20 -1.02 -17.71
N THR A 491 15.26 -1.53 -16.49
CA THR A 491 14.82 -0.79 -15.30
C THR A 491 15.69 0.44 -15.05
N TYR A 492 17.01 0.29 -15.10
CA TYR A 492 17.94 1.41 -14.88
C TYR A 492 17.74 2.52 -15.91
N GLN A 493 17.61 2.17 -17.19
CA GLN A 493 17.40 3.14 -18.28
C GLN A 493 16.07 3.90 -18.18
N ARG A 494 15.07 3.33 -17.50
CA ARG A 494 13.73 3.93 -17.35
C ARG A 494 13.47 4.46 -15.95
N PHE A 495 14.43 4.32 -15.05
CA PHE A 495 14.29 4.78 -13.69
C PHE A 495 14.09 6.30 -13.71
N PRO A 496 13.15 6.85 -12.93
CA PRO A 496 12.79 8.26 -13.06
C PRO A 496 13.99 9.16 -12.74
N ASN A 497 14.32 10.04 -13.66
CA ASN A 497 15.34 11.07 -13.47
C ASN A 497 14.72 12.45 -13.61
N ILE A 498 14.89 13.33 -12.62
CA ILE A 498 14.28 14.66 -12.65
C ILE A 498 14.78 15.54 -13.80
N HIS A 499 15.97 15.24 -14.31
CA HIS A 499 16.57 15.98 -15.42
C HIS A 499 16.04 15.55 -16.79
N ASP A 500 15.34 14.42 -16.87
CA ASP A 500 14.64 13.99 -18.07
C ASP A 500 13.13 13.96 -17.85
N GLY A 501 12.35 13.98 -18.94
CA GLY A 501 10.89 14.01 -18.83
C GLY A 501 10.26 12.74 -18.23
N SER A 502 11.03 11.70 -17.87
CA SER A 502 10.52 10.39 -17.45
C SER A 502 9.72 10.45 -16.15
N VAL A 503 10.11 11.33 -15.22
CA VAL A 503 9.46 11.48 -13.89
C VAL A 503 7.99 11.88 -14.05
N ARG A 504 7.62 12.59 -15.13
CA ARG A 504 6.25 13.06 -15.34
C ARG A 504 5.23 11.94 -15.22
N ARG A 505 5.50 10.77 -15.83
CA ARG A 505 4.57 9.62 -15.82
C ARG A 505 4.29 9.06 -14.42
N TRP A 506 5.20 9.30 -13.48
CA TRP A 506 5.12 8.79 -12.12
C TRP A 506 4.60 9.82 -11.12
N THR A 507 4.51 11.09 -11.52
CA THR A 507 4.05 12.17 -10.65
C THR A 507 2.56 12.37 -10.74
N TYR A 508 1.95 12.79 -9.62
CA TYR A 508 0.53 13.11 -9.59
C TYR A 508 0.19 14.17 -10.64
N GLN A 509 -0.76 13.85 -11.53
CA GLN A 509 -1.19 14.68 -12.67
C GLN A 509 -0.03 15.18 -13.55
N ASN A 510 1.03 14.38 -13.71
CA ASN A 510 2.22 14.73 -14.51
C ASN A 510 2.98 15.98 -14.04
N ARG A 511 2.94 16.30 -12.74
CA ARG A 511 3.60 17.48 -12.15
C ARG A 511 4.86 17.13 -11.32
N PRO A 512 6.05 17.05 -11.94
CA PRO A 512 7.32 16.80 -11.25
C PRO A 512 7.76 17.96 -10.36
N SER A 513 7.24 19.16 -10.62
CA SER A 513 7.58 20.37 -9.86
C SER A 513 7.16 20.30 -8.38
N SER A 514 6.39 19.29 -7.97
CA SER A 514 6.07 19.05 -6.55
C SER A 514 7.31 18.86 -5.67
N ALA A 515 8.42 18.36 -6.22
CA ALA A 515 9.70 18.30 -5.50
C ALA A 515 10.21 19.69 -5.10
N ASP A 516 10.24 20.62 -6.05
CA ASP A 516 10.69 22.00 -5.83
C ASP A 516 9.79 22.72 -4.82
N LEU A 517 8.47 22.49 -4.90
CA LEU A 517 7.50 23.04 -3.96
C LEU A 517 7.73 22.54 -2.53
N ASN A 518 7.92 21.23 -2.34
CA ASN A 518 8.23 20.64 -1.03
C ASN A 518 9.55 21.15 -0.47
N TYR A 519 10.57 21.31 -1.32
CA TYR A 519 11.83 21.92 -0.92
C TYR A 519 11.64 23.37 -0.44
N CYS A 520 10.84 24.17 -1.15
CA CYS A 520 10.50 25.55 -0.75
C CYS A 520 9.82 25.59 0.62
N LEU A 521 8.85 24.70 0.87
CA LEU A 521 8.14 24.62 2.15
C LEU A 521 9.07 24.24 3.30
N THR A 522 9.96 23.26 3.08
CA THR A 522 10.96 22.88 4.09
C THR A 522 11.93 24.02 4.40
N LEU A 523 12.34 24.81 3.40
CA LEU A 523 13.18 25.98 3.63
C LEU A 523 12.46 27.09 4.39
N ILE A 524 11.16 27.31 4.14
CA ILE A 524 10.35 28.23 4.96
C ILE A 524 10.31 27.75 6.42
N GLY A 525 10.09 26.44 6.63
CA GLY A 525 10.12 25.84 7.97
C GLY A 525 11.44 26.00 8.72
N GLN A 526 12.55 26.17 7.99
CA GLN A 526 13.90 26.33 8.54
C GLN A 526 14.31 27.78 8.76
N GLN A 527 13.48 28.77 8.39
CA GLN A 527 13.82 30.18 8.62
C GLN A 527 13.97 30.47 10.12
N SER A 528 14.98 31.29 10.43
CA SER A 528 15.24 31.80 11.78
C SER A 528 14.24 32.88 12.20
N GLU A 529 13.76 33.66 11.22
CA GLU A 529 12.70 34.64 11.41
C GLU A 529 11.35 33.94 11.70
N PRO A 530 10.46 34.57 12.48
CA PRO A 530 9.15 34.00 12.75
C PRO A 530 8.35 33.89 11.45
N VAL A 531 7.89 32.68 11.15
CA VAL A 531 6.87 32.43 10.12
C VAL A 531 5.54 32.63 10.82
N GLU A 532 4.73 33.57 10.34
CA GLU A 532 3.41 33.88 10.90
C GLU A 532 2.28 33.26 10.08
N GLY A 533 2.51 33.03 8.78
CA GLY A 533 1.50 32.50 7.87
C GLY A 533 2.05 32.32 6.47
N VAL A 534 1.52 31.35 5.74
CA VAL A 534 2.03 30.95 4.41
C VAL A 534 0.89 30.89 3.40
N LEU A 535 1.06 31.60 2.28
CA LEU A 535 0.24 31.40 1.08
C LEU A 535 0.95 30.45 0.12
N ILE A 536 0.24 29.43 -0.35
CA ILE A 536 0.70 28.48 -1.37
C ILE A 536 -0.23 28.59 -2.56
N THR A 537 0.26 29.08 -3.70
CA THR A 537 -0.58 29.25 -4.91
C THR A 537 -0.88 27.94 -5.62
N GLU A 538 -0.15 26.87 -5.30
CA GLU A 538 -0.37 25.54 -5.82
C GLU A 538 -1.34 24.69 -5.01
N SER A 539 -1.80 23.60 -5.64
CA SER A 539 -2.71 22.69 -4.95
C SER A 539 -2.03 22.00 -3.78
N ILE A 540 -2.74 21.91 -2.65
CA ILE A 540 -2.32 21.16 -1.46
C ILE A 540 -1.90 19.71 -1.80
N TYR A 541 -2.54 19.11 -2.81
CA TYR A 541 -2.27 17.76 -3.30
C TYR A 541 -0.89 17.58 -3.96
N TYR A 542 -0.18 18.68 -4.25
CA TYR A 542 1.21 18.66 -4.72
C TYR A 542 2.22 18.99 -3.63
N THR A 543 1.78 19.07 -2.37
CA THR A 543 2.61 19.44 -1.22
C THR A 543 2.68 18.33 -0.17
N GLY A 544 3.74 18.37 0.64
CA GLY A 544 3.88 17.59 1.86
C GLY A 544 3.08 18.16 3.04
N GLY A 545 2.21 19.15 2.83
CA GLY A 545 1.42 19.77 3.90
C GLY A 545 2.26 20.34 5.04
N TYR A 546 1.78 20.21 6.27
CA TYR A 546 2.51 20.65 7.45
C TYR A 546 3.71 19.75 7.76
N SER A 547 3.74 18.49 7.32
CA SER A 547 4.92 17.65 7.51
C SER A 547 6.17 18.16 6.78
N ALA A 548 5.98 18.88 5.65
CA ALA A 548 7.06 19.58 4.95
C ALA A 548 7.37 20.96 5.54
N LEU A 549 6.33 21.73 5.93
CA LEU A 549 6.45 23.09 6.45
C LEU A 549 6.95 23.15 7.92
N GLN A 550 6.50 22.24 8.77
CA GLN A 550 6.86 22.11 10.20
C GLN A 550 6.67 23.39 11.03
N LYS A 551 5.66 24.19 10.71
CA LYS A 551 5.26 25.36 11.48
C LYS A 551 3.75 25.31 11.69
N ASP A 552 3.32 25.50 12.94
CA ASP A 552 1.90 25.67 13.31
C ASP A 552 1.49 27.11 13.00
N VAL A 553 1.21 27.39 11.73
CA VAL A 553 0.87 28.72 11.22
C VAL A 553 -0.32 28.61 10.27
N PRO A 554 -1.16 29.65 10.15
CA PRO A 554 -2.20 29.71 9.14
C PRO A 554 -1.66 29.48 7.73
N VAL A 555 -2.32 28.58 6.99
CA VAL A 555 -1.99 28.27 5.60
C VAL A 555 -3.18 28.62 4.71
N LEU A 556 -2.95 29.53 3.76
CA LEU A 556 -3.85 29.78 2.64
C LEU A 556 -3.34 28.98 1.45
N VAL A 557 -4.06 27.94 1.03
CA VAL A 557 -3.58 27.03 -0.02
C VAL A 557 -4.69 26.71 -0.99
N ARG A 558 -4.32 26.42 -2.23
CA ARG A 558 -5.27 26.04 -3.26
C ARG A 558 -5.73 24.58 -3.07
N VAL A 559 -7.01 24.33 -3.20
CA VAL A 559 -7.62 22.99 -3.35
C VAL A 559 -8.36 23.04 -4.68
N HIS A 560 -7.91 22.26 -5.68
CA HIS A 560 -8.35 22.40 -7.07
C HIS A 560 -8.25 23.84 -7.62
N PHE A 561 -9.38 24.55 -7.73
CA PHE A 561 -9.49 25.90 -8.28
C PHE A 561 -9.75 26.98 -7.22
N GLU A 562 -9.78 26.62 -5.94
CA GLU A 562 -10.24 27.48 -4.86
C GLU A 562 -9.16 27.60 -3.79
N TYR A 563 -9.08 28.75 -3.13
CA TYR A 563 -8.17 28.98 -2.01
C TYR A 563 -8.92 28.78 -0.71
N HIS A 564 -8.39 27.89 0.12
CA HIS A 564 -8.93 27.54 1.42
C HIS A 564 -7.99 28.09 2.48
N LEU A 565 -8.53 28.86 3.42
CA LEU A 565 -7.79 29.33 4.58
C LEU A 565 -7.94 28.35 5.74
N TYR A 566 -6.84 27.72 6.14
CA TYR A 566 -6.76 26.92 7.35
C TYR A 566 -6.07 27.74 8.45
N GLY A 567 -6.86 28.39 9.30
CA GLY A 567 -6.38 29.16 10.45
C GLY A 567 -6.09 28.33 11.72
N GLU A 568 -5.62 29.00 12.78
CA GLU A 568 -5.32 28.36 14.06
C GLU A 568 -6.58 27.87 14.78
N THR A 569 -6.64 26.57 15.12
CA THR A 569 -7.53 26.06 16.19
C THR A 569 -6.78 24.99 16.95
N ARG A 570 -6.11 25.44 18.03
CA ARG A 570 -5.24 24.64 18.89
C ARG A 570 -6.01 23.76 19.87
N THR A 571 -5.51 22.53 19.99
CA THR A 571 -5.55 21.56 21.10
C THR A 571 -6.85 21.39 21.89
N ASN A 572 -7.36 20.16 21.93
CA ASN A 572 -8.19 19.72 23.06
C ASN A 572 -7.32 18.97 24.07
N LYS A 573 -7.65 19.12 25.36
CA LYS A 573 -6.94 18.50 26.49
C LYS A 573 -7.23 17.00 26.64
N ASP A 574 -8.18 16.46 25.88
CA ASP A 574 -8.74 15.12 26.10
C ASP A 574 -8.19 14.02 25.17
N GLY A 575 -7.01 14.22 24.57
CA GLY A 575 -6.30 13.16 23.84
C GLY A 575 -6.90 12.72 22.50
N THR A 576 -8.10 13.18 22.16
CA THR A 576 -8.61 13.26 20.79
C THR A 576 -8.72 14.75 20.45
N SER A 577 -8.08 15.20 19.38
CA SER A 577 -8.25 16.59 18.92
C SER A 577 -9.50 16.65 18.03
N PRO A 578 -10.68 17.10 18.53
CA PRO A 578 -11.88 17.30 17.71
C PRO A 578 -11.70 18.32 16.57
N ASN A 579 -10.57 19.05 16.54
CA ASN A 579 -10.31 20.17 15.65
C ASN A 579 -9.11 20.01 14.72
N LEU A 580 -8.55 18.80 14.55
CA LEU A 580 -7.61 18.55 13.46
C LEU A 580 -8.38 18.66 12.13
N ARG A 581 -8.12 19.75 11.40
CA ARG A 581 -9.00 20.21 10.33
C ARG A 581 -9.01 19.20 9.18
N ILE A 582 -10.22 18.80 8.82
CA ILE A 582 -10.54 18.20 7.52
C ILE A 582 -10.04 19.18 6.46
N ILE A 583 -9.50 18.69 5.34
CA ILE A 583 -9.26 19.53 4.15
C ILE A 583 -10.52 20.35 3.79
N ASN A 584 -11.71 19.89 4.17
CA ASN A 584 -12.97 20.56 3.92
C ASN A 584 -13.42 21.57 5.01
N ARG A 585 -12.77 21.63 6.19
CA ARG A 585 -13.09 22.59 7.26
C ARG A 585 -12.13 23.79 7.22
N TYR A 586 -12.47 24.79 6.42
CA TYR A 586 -11.73 26.04 6.28
C TYR A 586 -12.40 27.20 7.03
N SER A 587 -11.60 28.17 7.47
CA SER A 587 -12.09 29.40 8.10
C SER A 587 -12.40 30.51 7.10
N ASP A 588 -11.95 30.37 5.86
CA ASP A 588 -12.30 31.26 4.76
C ASP A 588 -12.13 30.55 3.41
N PHE A 589 -12.77 31.11 2.39
CA PHE A 589 -12.83 30.57 1.05
C PHE A 589 -12.87 31.69 0.03
N LEU A 590 -12.05 31.57 -1.02
CA LEU A 590 -12.14 32.43 -2.18
C LEU A 590 -11.82 31.67 -3.47
N HIS A 591 -12.49 32.02 -4.56
CA HIS A 591 -12.22 31.44 -5.87
C HIS A 591 -10.90 31.99 -6.44
N SER A 592 -10.14 31.19 -7.18
CA SER A 592 -8.88 31.61 -7.85
C SER A 592 -9.01 32.78 -8.84
N LYS A 593 -10.23 33.19 -9.17
CA LYS A 593 -10.52 34.32 -10.07
C LYS A 593 -10.79 35.61 -9.30
N ASN A 594 -10.97 35.55 -7.97
CA ASN A 594 -11.22 36.71 -7.12
C ASN A 594 -9.91 37.34 -6.62
N ASN A 595 -9.12 37.88 -7.55
CA ASN A 595 -7.84 38.53 -7.23
C ASN A 595 -8.02 39.78 -6.35
N HIS A 596 -9.17 40.46 -6.44
CA HIS A 596 -9.50 41.59 -5.58
C HIS A 596 -9.55 41.18 -4.11
N TYR A 597 -10.30 40.12 -3.78
CA TYR A 597 -10.33 39.64 -2.41
C TYR A 597 -8.99 39.09 -1.94
N MET A 598 -8.25 38.39 -2.80
CA MET A 598 -6.89 37.94 -2.46
C MET A 598 -5.98 39.11 -2.09
N SER A 599 -5.96 40.17 -2.90
CA SER A 599 -5.19 41.38 -2.60
C SER A 599 -5.65 42.05 -1.30
N LYS A 600 -6.96 42.15 -1.10
CA LYS A 600 -7.54 42.70 0.14
C LYS A 600 -7.08 41.90 1.35
N LEU A 601 -7.23 40.57 1.33
CA LEU A 601 -6.84 39.67 2.41
C LEU A 601 -5.35 39.81 2.75
N LEU A 602 -4.47 39.79 1.75
CA LEU A 602 -3.02 39.91 1.97
C LEU A 602 -2.59 41.30 2.46
N LEU A 603 -3.35 42.36 2.17
CA LEU A 603 -3.04 43.71 2.64
C LEU A 603 -3.66 44.04 4.00
N GLU A 604 -4.86 43.51 4.30
CA GLU A 604 -5.51 43.66 5.61
C GLU A 604 -4.83 42.80 6.67
N ASP A 605 -4.43 41.58 6.30
CA ASP A 605 -3.89 40.61 7.21
C ASP A 605 -2.37 40.51 7.06
N ASN A 606 -1.67 40.90 8.12
CA ASN A 606 -0.21 40.85 8.16
C ASN A 606 0.34 39.43 8.39
N GLN A 607 -0.50 38.47 8.78
CA GLN A 607 -0.04 37.12 9.14
C GLN A 607 0.62 36.38 7.98
N PHE A 608 0.22 36.62 6.73
CA PHE A 608 0.83 35.95 5.58
C PHE A 608 2.15 36.62 5.20
N ASN A 609 3.21 36.33 5.95
CA ASN A 609 4.53 36.92 5.71
C ASN A 609 5.36 36.13 4.67
N TYR A 610 4.95 34.93 4.29
CA TYR A 610 5.58 34.14 3.23
C TYR A 610 4.58 33.71 2.15
N ILE A 611 5.05 33.70 0.90
CA ILE A 611 4.30 33.21 -0.26
C ILE A 611 5.17 32.25 -1.06
N VAL A 612 4.63 31.09 -1.41
CA VAL A 612 5.20 30.19 -2.41
C VAL A 612 4.35 30.27 -3.66
N CYS A 613 4.92 30.80 -4.74
CA CYS A 613 4.21 31.01 -6.00
C CYS A 613 5.03 30.60 -7.22
N LYS A 614 4.38 30.50 -8.37
CA LYS A 614 5.07 30.27 -9.64
C LYS A 614 5.75 31.55 -10.13
N ASP A 615 6.78 31.38 -10.95
CA ASP A 615 7.49 32.49 -11.61
C ASP A 615 6.56 33.49 -12.30
N SER A 616 5.49 33.01 -12.93
CA SER A 616 4.49 33.84 -13.62
C SER A 616 3.67 34.74 -12.69
N GLU A 617 3.63 34.44 -11.39
CA GLU A 617 2.80 35.13 -10.39
C GLU A 617 3.62 36.12 -9.55
N VAL A 618 4.95 36.13 -9.68
CA VAL A 618 5.85 36.98 -8.88
C VAL A 618 5.54 38.46 -9.03
N SER A 619 5.23 38.92 -10.25
CA SER A 619 4.94 40.33 -10.52
C SER A 619 3.70 40.83 -9.77
N TYR A 620 2.67 39.98 -9.65
CA TYR A 620 1.46 40.28 -8.89
C TYR A 620 1.77 40.51 -7.41
N PHE A 621 2.50 39.59 -6.76
CA PHE A 621 2.82 39.70 -5.34
C PHE A 621 3.89 40.76 -5.04
N THR A 622 4.78 41.05 -5.98
CA THR A 622 5.74 42.16 -5.84
C THR A 622 5.00 43.51 -5.75
N GLY A 623 3.90 43.66 -6.49
CA GLY A 623 3.00 44.81 -6.35
C GLY A 623 2.39 44.96 -4.95
N LEU A 624 2.30 43.87 -4.19
CA LEU A 624 1.80 43.82 -2.81
C LEU A 624 2.92 43.88 -1.76
N ARG A 625 4.13 44.37 -2.13
CA ARG A 625 5.30 44.53 -1.24
C ARG A 625 5.92 43.23 -0.73
N TYR A 626 5.83 42.17 -1.51
CA TYR A 626 6.62 40.97 -1.30
C TYR A 626 7.91 41.04 -2.12
N ILE A 627 9.01 40.56 -1.55
CA ILE A 627 10.32 40.49 -2.21
C ILE A 627 10.73 39.03 -2.36
N GLU A 628 11.46 38.71 -3.42
CA GLU A 628 12.02 37.38 -3.61
C GLU A 628 13.08 37.10 -2.54
N LEU A 629 12.89 35.99 -1.82
CA LEU A 629 13.85 35.47 -0.85
C LEU A 629 14.75 34.42 -1.51
N PHE A 630 14.16 33.45 -2.19
CA PHE A 630 14.88 32.45 -2.97
C PHE A 630 13.99 31.78 -4.02
N ARG A 631 14.64 31.04 -4.92
CA ARG A 631 14.02 30.37 -6.07
C ARG A 631 14.51 28.94 -6.19
N LYS A 632 13.58 28.02 -6.51
CA LYS A 632 13.89 26.63 -6.85
C LYS A 632 12.99 26.19 -8.00
N GLY A 633 13.62 25.82 -9.12
CA GLY A 633 12.91 25.43 -10.33
C GLY A 633 11.97 26.55 -10.80
N ARG A 634 10.67 26.26 -10.87
CA ARG A 634 9.61 27.21 -11.29
C ARG A 634 8.91 27.91 -10.12
N TYR A 635 9.35 27.66 -8.90
CA TYR A 635 8.77 28.25 -7.69
C TYR A 635 9.69 29.28 -7.08
N VAL A 636 9.06 30.33 -6.59
CA VAL A 636 9.70 31.44 -5.91
C VAL A 636 9.08 31.57 -4.54
N VAL A 637 9.94 31.66 -3.53
CA VAL A 637 9.53 32.02 -2.18
C VAL A 637 9.69 33.52 -2.04
N LEU A 638 8.58 34.19 -1.79
CA LEU A 638 8.52 35.60 -1.53
C LEU A 638 8.31 35.84 -0.03
N ARG A 639 8.95 36.88 0.49
CA ARG A 639 8.80 37.35 1.87
C ARG A 639 8.19 38.73 1.88
N ARG A 640 7.28 38.97 2.80
CA ARG A 640 6.69 40.30 3.00
C ARG A 640 7.72 41.26 3.58
N THR A 641 7.76 42.47 3.06
CA THR A 641 8.62 43.54 3.59
C THR A 641 7.73 44.59 4.24
N LEU A 642 7.50 44.47 5.56
CA LEU A 642 6.76 45.48 6.31
C LEU A 642 7.71 46.31 7.18
N LEU A 643 7.78 47.60 6.87
CA LEU A 643 8.15 48.62 7.85
C LEU A 643 6.86 48.98 8.61
N PRO A 644 6.88 49.09 9.95
CA PRO A 644 5.67 49.38 10.75
C PRO A 644 4.88 50.60 10.26
N GLU A 645 5.58 51.66 9.84
CA GLU A 645 5.00 52.92 9.34
C GLU A 645 4.22 52.78 8.01
N VAL A 646 4.47 51.71 7.25
CA VAL A 646 3.84 51.43 5.95
C VAL A 646 2.61 50.54 6.12
N SER A 647 2.53 49.77 7.21
CA SER A 647 1.43 48.85 7.50
C SER A 647 0.08 49.57 7.56
N ASP A 648 0.00 50.71 8.25
CA ASP A 648 -1.25 51.48 8.38
C ASP A 648 -1.74 52.01 7.02
N LYS A 649 -0.81 52.43 6.16
CA LYS A 649 -1.14 52.90 4.80
C LYS A 649 -1.66 51.77 3.93
N LEU A 650 -1.08 50.57 4.04
CA LEU A 650 -1.54 49.39 3.31
C LEU A 650 -2.91 48.92 3.80
N PHE A 651 -3.16 48.97 5.10
CA PHE A 651 -4.46 48.64 5.67
C PHE A 651 -5.57 49.61 5.18
N VAL A 652 -5.28 50.91 5.13
CA VAL A 652 -6.20 51.91 4.55
C VAL A 652 -6.43 51.66 3.05
N LEU A 653 -5.40 51.25 2.30
CA LEU A 653 -5.54 50.87 0.90
C LEU A 653 -6.44 49.64 0.75
N ALA A 654 -6.24 48.63 1.59
CA ALA A 654 -6.96 47.37 1.54
C ALA A 654 -8.48 47.55 1.75
N ARG A 655 -8.87 48.43 2.68
CA ARG A 655 -10.29 48.80 2.89
C ARG A 655 -10.98 49.40 1.67
N LYS A 656 -10.21 49.98 0.74
CA LYS A 656 -10.74 50.54 -0.52
C LYS A 656 -10.90 49.48 -1.61
N ILE A 657 -10.35 48.28 -1.43
CA ILE A 657 -10.45 47.20 -2.41
C ILE A 657 -11.82 46.53 -2.24
N PRO A 658 -12.61 46.40 -3.32
CA PRO A 658 -13.90 45.72 -3.28
C PRO A 658 -13.72 44.22 -2.96
N LEU A 659 -14.74 43.56 -2.40
CA LEU A 659 -14.70 42.12 -2.11
C LEU A 659 -14.67 41.25 -3.37
N GLY A 660 -15.05 41.82 -4.52
CA GLY A 660 -15.03 41.17 -5.81
C GLY A 660 -15.71 42.07 -6.83
N ASN A 661 -15.63 41.74 -8.11
CA ASN A 661 -16.29 42.48 -9.18
C ASN A 661 -17.29 41.62 -9.97
N ASN A 662 -17.50 40.37 -9.55
CA ASN A 662 -18.34 39.41 -10.23
C ASN A 662 -19.30 38.75 -9.25
N ALA A 663 -20.58 39.13 -9.32
CA ALA A 663 -21.64 38.60 -8.47
C ALA A 663 -21.76 37.06 -8.54
N THR A 664 -21.47 36.43 -9.68
CA THR A 664 -21.51 34.96 -9.82
C THR A 664 -20.44 34.29 -8.97
N ILE A 665 -19.22 34.86 -8.95
CA ILE A 665 -18.11 34.32 -8.16
C ILE A 665 -18.40 34.52 -6.67
N LEU A 666 -18.92 35.68 -6.28
CA LEU A 666 -19.28 35.95 -4.89
C LEU A 666 -20.45 35.10 -4.40
N GLU A 667 -21.46 34.85 -5.23
CA GLU A 667 -22.53 33.89 -4.92
C GLU A 667 -21.97 32.47 -4.75
N TYR A 668 -21.03 32.06 -5.61
CA TYR A 668 -20.36 30.77 -5.50
C TYR A 668 -19.55 30.65 -4.20
N GLU A 669 -18.75 31.66 -3.87
CA GLU A 669 -18.00 31.72 -2.60
C GLU A 669 -18.95 31.71 -1.39
N GLY A 670 -20.02 32.51 -1.42
CA GLY A 670 -21.06 32.51 -0.39
C GLY A 670 -21.70 31.14 -0.20
N SER A 671 -22.04 30.45 -1.30
CA SER A 671 -22.61 29.09 -1.23
C SER A 671 -21.68 28.08 -0.57
N TRP A 672 -20.36 28.18 -0.78
CA TRP A 672 -19.38 27.32 -0.12
C TRP A 672 -19.21 27.65 1.36
N LEU A 673 -19.11 28.94 1.69
CA LEU A 673 -19.05 29.42 3.07
C LEU A 673 -20.29 29.02 3.87
N PHE A 674 -21.47 29.07 3.26
CA PHE A 674 -22.71 28.57 3.87
C PHE A 674 -22.60 27.08 4.24
N ASN A 675 -22.19 26.24 3.28
CA ASN A 675 -22.05 24.80 3.51
C ASN A 675 -20.99 24.48 4.57
N ALA A 676 -19.95 25.31 4.68
CA ALA A 676 -18.90 25.22 5.70
C ALA A 676 -19.30 25.81 7.07
N GLY A 677 -20.53 26.30 7.23
CA GLY A 677 -21.02 26.90 8.47
C GLY A 677 -20.44 28.29 8.78
N GLN A 678 -19.78 28.95 7.81
CA GLN A 678 -19.20 30.29 7.94
C GLN A 678 -20.23 31.37 7.59
N TYR A 679 -21.36 31.37 8.29
CA TYR A 679 -22.55 32.17 7.94
C TYR A 679 -22.29 33.69 7.91
N ARG A 680 -21.41 34.20 8.77
CA ARG A 680 -21.06 35.64 8.79
C ARG A 680 -20.31 36.07 7.52
N LYS A 681 -19.32 35.29 7.09
CA LYS A 681 -18.56 35.55 5.85
C LYS A 681 -19.41 35.30 4.62
N CYS A 682 -20.29 34.29 4.69
CA CYS A 682 -21.30 34.04 3.68
C CYS A 682 -22.20 35.27 3.49
N ALA A 683 -22.74 35.84 4.56
CA ALA A 683 -23.58 37.03 4.50
C ALA A 683 -22.85 38.21 3.84
N GLU A 684 -21.61 38.50 4.26
CA GLU A 684 -20.77 39.57 3.69
C GLU A 684 -20.56 39.38 2.17
N ARG A 685 -20.31 38.15 1.71
CA ARG A 685 -20.15 37.84 0.29
C ARG A 685 -21.42 38.04 -0.52
N LEU A 686 -22.55 37.62 0.03
CA LEU A 686 -23.84 37.66 -0.66
C LEU A 686 -24.41 39.07 -0.72
N GLU A 687 -24.23 39.88 0.32
CA GLU A 687 -24.54 41.31 0.30
C GLU A 687 -23.81 42.00 -0.85
N TYR A 688 -22.50 41.79 -0.96
CA TYR A 688 -21.70 42.37 -2.05
C TYR A 688 -22.09 41.80 -3.43
N ALA A 689 -22.51 40.54 -3.50
CA ALA A 689 -23.01 39.95 -4.75
C ALA A 689 -24.32 40.64 -5.21
N ILE A 690 -25.21 40.94 -4.27
CA ILE A 690 -26.47 41.65 -4.52
C ILE A 690 -26.22 43.10 -4.93
N GLU A 691 -25.28 43.79 -4.28
CA GLU A 691 -24.88 45.15 -4.63
C GLU A 691 -24.39 45.24 -6.09
N ILE A 692 -23.62 44.24 -6.54
CA ILE A 692 -23.11 44.19 -7.92
C ILE A 692 -24.21 43.79 -8.90
N ASN A 693 -25.04 42.80 -8.56
CA ASN A 693 -26.12 42.33 -9.42
C ASN A 693 -27.33 41.87 -8.61
N ASN A 694 -28.28 42.78 -8.45
CA ASN A 694 -29.53 42.54 -7.75
C ASN A 694 -30.54 41.71 -8.54
N SER A 695 -30.26 41.34 -9.80
CA SER A 695 -31.18 40.56 -10.65
C SER A 695 -31.22 39.07 -10.31
N ARG A 696 -30.28 38.60 -9.49
CA ARG A 696 -30.16 37.20 -9.10
C ARG A 696 -30.93 36.94 -7.81
N ILE A 697 -31.83 35.96 -7.83
CA ILE A 697 -32.67 35.61 -6.69
C ILE A 697 -31.91 34.81 -5.63
N ARG A 698 -31.05 33.88 -6.04
CA ARG A 698 -30.39 32.94 -5.14
C ARG A 698 -29.50 33.59 -4.05
N PRO A 699 -28.77 34.69 -4.32
CA PRO A 699 -28.08 35.42 -3.26
C PRO A 699 -28.99 35.85 -2.12
N TYR A 700 -30.20 36.35 -2.40
CA TYR A 700 -31.17 36.73 -1.35
C TYR A 700 -31.61 35.52 -0.53
N GLN A 701 -31.92 34.40 -1.18
CA GLN A 701 -32.31 33.16 -0.48
C GLN A 701 -31.21 32.67 0.46
N LEU A 702 -29.97 32.59 -0.03
CA LEU A 702 -28.83 32.15 0.78
C LEU A 702 -28.50 33.16 1.89
N LEU A 703 -28.66 34.46 1.65
CA LEU A 703 -28.42 35.51 2.63
C LEU A 703 -29.46 35.45 3.76
N GLY A 704 -30.75 35.31 3.42
CA GLY A 704 -31.83 35.10 4.38
C GLY A 704 -31.60 33.87 5.25
N MET A 705 -31.23 32.74 4.64
CA MET A 705 -30.86 31.52 5.39
C MET A 705 -29.62 31.74 6.27
N SER A 706 -28.61 32.45 5.80
CA SER A 706 -27.43 32.78 6.59
C SER A 706 -27.79 33.60 7.83
N TYR A 707 -28.72 34.55 7.71
CA TYR A 707 -29.20 35.35 8.84
C TYR A 707 -30.04 34.55 9.83
N ILE A 708 -30.86 33.60 9.35
CA ILE A 708 -31.57 32.64 10.21
C ILE A 708 -30.59 31.83 11.06
N GLU A 709 -29.53 31.28 10.44
CA GLU A 709 -28.49 30.51 11.13
C GLU A 709 -27.70 31.37 12.14
N LEU A 710 -27.50 32.65 11.84
CA LEU A 710 -26.94 33.64 12.77
C LEU A 710 -27.92 34.10 13.86
N LYS A 711 -29.18 33.63 13.83
CA LYS A 711 -30.29 34.03 14.71
C LYS A 711 -30.67 35.51 14.60
N ASP A 712 -30.38 36.15 13.47
CA ASP A 712 -30.79 37.52 13.13
C ASP A 712 -32.07 37.50 12.27
N TRP A 713 -33.19 37.18 12.93
CA TRP A 713 -34.50 37.07 12.29
C TRP A 713 -34.96 38.36 11.62
N LYS A 714 -34.52 39.51 12.15
CA LYS A 714 -34.91 40.82 11.62
C LYS A 714 -34.29 41.03 10.24
N ARG A 715 -32.98 40.84 10.11
CA ARG A 715 -32.30 40.97 8.81
C ARG A 715 -32.75 39.90 7.82
N ALA A 716 -33.02 38.68 8.28
CA ALA A 716 -33.57 37.64 7.43
C ALA A 716 -34.90 38.08 6.77
N HIS A 717 -35.80 38.66 7.56
CA HIS A 717 -37.08 39.15 7.05
C HIS A 717 -36.94 40.40 6.17
N GLU A 718 -35.98 41.29 6.46
CA GLU A 718 -35.65 42.44 5.60
C GLU A 718 -35.18 41.98 4.20
N VAL A 719 -34.28 41.00 4.14
CA VAL A 719 -33.75 40.44 2.88
C VAL A 719 -34.85 39.72 2.08
N GLU A 720 -35.74 39.00 2.77
CA GLU A 720 -36.89 38.34 2.16
C GLU A 720 -37.86 39.34 1.52
N ASN A 721 -38.26 40.37 2.27
CA ASN A 721 -39.12 41.44 1.76
C ASN A 721 -38.47 42.19 0.59
N GLU A 722 -37.15 42.40 0.65
CA GLU A 722 -36.41 42.99 -0.46
C GLU A 722 -36.43 42.10 -1.71
N CYS A 723 -36.27 40.78 -1.55
CA CYS A 723 -36.43 39.83 -2.66
C CYS A 723 -37.83 39.93 -3.27
N PHE A 724 -38.89 39.88 -2.45
CA PHE A 724 -40.27 39.93 -2.93
C PHE A 724 -40.57 41.22 -3.71
N ARG A 725 -40.01 42.34 -3.25
CA ARG A 725 -40.13 43.63 -3.93
C ARG A 725 -39.50 43.63 -5.32
N LEU A 726 -38.42 42.88 -5.53
CA LEU A 726 -37.63 42.91 -6.77
C LEU A 726 -37.98 41.79 -7.76
N HIS A 727 -38.36 40.60 -7.29
CA HIS A 727 -38.46 39.37 -8.09
C HIS A 727 -39.81 38.64 -7.99
N THR A 728 -40.78 39.17 -7.24
CA THR A 728 -42.05 38.51 -6.88
C THR A 728 -41.89 37.37 -5.88
N GLU A 729 -42.90 37.22 -5.00
CA GLU A 729 -42.93 36.20 -3.97
C GLU A 729 -42.80 34.75 -4.50
N PRO A 730 -43.50 34.33 -5.58
CA PRO A 730 -43.39 32.95 -6.07
C PRO A 730 -41.99 32.58 -6.55
N GLU A 731 -41.24 33.52 -7.14
CA GLU A 731 -39.89 33.24 -7.64
C GLU A 731 -38.86 33.20 -6.50
N CYS A 732 -38.99 34.09 -5.50
CA CYS A 732 -38.17 34.10 -4.30
C CYS A 732 -38.40 32.88 -3.40
N MET A 733 -39.61 32.31 -3.38
CA MET A 733 -39.91 31.08 -2.63
C MET A 733 -39.47 29.81 -3.35
N LYS A 734 -39.22 29.87 -4.67
CA LYS A 734 -38.79 28.71 -5.46
C LYS A 734 -37.29 28.44 -5.26
N PRO A 735 -36.88 27.24 -4.80
CA PRO A 735 -35.47 26.90 -4.65
C PRO A 735 -34.69 27.07 -5.96
N GLN A 736 -33.61 27.84 -5.91
CA GLN A 736 -32.74 28.10 -7.06
C GLN A 736 -31.60 27.09 -7.14
N SER A 737 -31.16 26.77 -8.36
CA SER A 737 -30.12 25.77 -8.59
C SER A 737 -28.74 26.22 -8.09
N LYS A 738 -27.91 25.23 -7.71
CA LYS A 738 -26.53 25.48 -7.28
C LYS A 738 -25.68 25.98 -8.46
N ILE A 739 -24.90 27.05 -8.26
CA ILE A 739 -23.89 27.46 -9.24
C ILE A 739 -22.81 26.40 -9.26
N VAL A 740 -22.51 25.92 -10.45
CA VAL A 740 -21.33 25.14 -10.74
C VAL A 740 -20.48 25.94 -11.73
N ILE A 741 -19.35 26.49 -11.26
CA ILE A 741 -18.42 27.27 -12.10
C ILE A 741 -17.45 26.36 -12.84
N ASN A 742 -16.97 25.30 -12.18
CA ASN A 742 -15.98 24.40 -12.72
C ASN A 742 -16.67 23.12 -13.20
N ASP A 743 -16.41 22.74 -14.45
CA ASP A 743 -17.06 21.58 -15.09
C ASP A 743 -16.73 20.26 -14.37
N GLU A 744 -15.60 20.19 -13.66
CA GLU A 744 -15.21 19.05 -12.81
C GLU A 744 -16.20 18.76 -11.67
N TYR A 745 -17.03 19.73 -11.27
CA TYR A 745 -18.06 19.55 -10.24
C TYR A 745 -19.47 19.40 -10.81
N ARG A 746 -19.63 19.33 -12.13
CA ARG A 746 -20.92 18.93 -12.69
C ARG A 746 -21.12 17.46 -12.33
N PRO A 747 -22.29 17.06 -11.79
CA PRO A 747 -22.65 15.66 -11.73
C PRO A 747 -22.41 15.09 -13.13
N LEU A 748 -21.65 14.00 -13.23
CA LEU A 748 -21.61 13.24 -14.47
C LEU A 748 -23.07 12.91 -14.78
N ASP A 749 -23.61 13.45 -15.88
CA ASP A 749 -24.91 13.01 -16.38
C ASP A 749 -24.79 11.49 -16.56
N VAL A 750 -25.49 10.75 -15.68
CA VAL A 750 -25.50 9.28 -15.63
C VAL A 750 -26.22 8.74 -16.85
#